data_AF-A0A971EP32-F1
#
_entry.id   AF-A0A971EP32-F1
#
_cell.length_a   1.000
_cell.length_b   1.000
_cell.length_c   1.000
_cell.angle_alpha   90.00
_cell.angle_beta   90.00
_cell.angle_gamma   90.00
#
_symmetry.space_group_name_H-M   'P 1'
#
loop_
_entity.id
_entity.type
_entity.pdbx_description
1 polymer ?
#
loop_
_entity_poly.entity_id
_entity_poly.type
_entity_poly.pdbx_seq_one_letter_code
_entity_poly.pdbx_strand_id
1 'polypeptide(L)'
;MNTLKKIIAVLLVLILVYPGNIVLTAAADNKLNGPVDFKAAVYNSYISLSWKNNESSYYYTVIEKKVDQGEFYPIATLYKGATSYKDYSISNGHIYTYRAYTYYGKDKSPYTGEAEAIVYYPINLTLSQTYSNQIDLSWEYPPLMGAKAPANKILIERRAEGSSKWYLMATLPVTESTWRDTSVKEGTLYYYRIRAQYTNGNESYNVPSNSGISTRTAFPLTTPLTGYAISDTAIRLEWDISGSDDATYILERKNIAGEFSVIYRSKESGTYVDKNLVKGKTYTYRLRMASSKGVYSEYTAEIDIITETVPAPWDFTAYALASGGTALTWEYPYEEETGFEVWRKGQGMWELISLLPRNSDSFIDINAGDGQNYQYKVRALRGETAFSAFSRIENVNLIQPPKPGNLVYITSAEFLYLFSSDEVPEDTTYTLEYRQDIFSEWKDFKTVSKGTLMATVVYSPMSQYHFRLRANRNGLSTYSEELHFYGTVPEKPRNFKAALSGSDRVILTWEDMSSTEDGYYIYRTADNGTRRLLAYVDKDSEKYVDDSPVPGSTSRYEITAFNTAGETAPVVVSVNIPNIAQFKDIASHKWAHDAIYTLYGRNAVQWNNGYFRPDATITKGEAVRWILRSFNIGYQKKGLFTISDLSASHAYYQDLSTAVTMGIIHPDRLDRIYPDKVMTRRDIVLLLNDTLNCLGIPIFSSSTEILDSFTDRGQVTSSESHIIASFINTGIISGKQGKRLALQDAATRAECAAIIYRTLKYYGIN
;
A
#
# COMPACT_ATOMS: atom_id res chain seq x y z
N MET A 1 13.36 -98.34 -40.66
CA MET A 1 11.92 -98.35 -40.95
C MET A 1 11.19 -98.00 -39.66
N ASN A 2 10.38 -96.93 -39.61
CA ASN A 2 9.04 -96.82 -40.22
C ASN A 2 8.13 -97.95 -39.67
N THR A 3 7.00 -97.68 -39.03
CA THR A 3 6.02 -96.64 -39.37
C THR A 3 5.28 -96.04 -38.16
N LEU A 4 5.44 -94.73 -37.92
CA LEU A 4 4.36 -93.89 -37.36
C LEU A 4 4.45 -92.45 -37.89
N LYS A 5 4.38 -92.33 -39.22
CA LYS A 5 4.16 -91.08 -39.97
C LYS A 5 3.16 -91.33 -41.09
N LYS A 6 1.93 -90.88 -40.89
CA LYS A 6 0.97 -90.29 -41.87
C LYS A 6 -0.41 -90.23 -41.18
N ILE A 7 -0.99 -89.06 -40.87
CA ILE A 7 -1.44 -87.94 -41.72
C ILE A 7 -2.88 -88.16 -42.23
N ILE A 8 -3.78 -87.32 -41.69
CA ILE A 8 -5.02 -86.74 -42.29
C ILE A 8 -6.37 -87.48 -42.19
N ALA A 9 -7.39 -86.64 -41.93
CA ALA A 9 -8.84 -86.73 -42.18
C ALA A 9 -9.72 -87.65 -41.30
N VAL A 10 -10.37 -87.04 -40.30
CA VAL A 10 -11.76 -86.57 -40.49
C VAL A 10 -11.82 -85.09 -40.13
N LEU A 11 -12.63 -84.31 -40.86
CA LEU A 11 -12.75 -82.85 -40.80
C LEU A 11 -14.17 -82.43 -40.33
N LEU A 12 -14.38 -81.12 -40.13
CA LEU A 12 -15.62 -80.41 -39.72
C LEU A 12 -15.80 -80.29 -38.18
N VAL A 13 -16.12 -79.13 -37.61
CA VAL A 13 -16.68 -77.88 -38.19
C VAL A 13 -15.81 -76.63 -37.90
N LEU A 14 -15.97 -75.63 -38.77
CA LEU A 14 -15.28 -74.33 -38.84
C LEU A 14 -15.58 -73.33 -37.71
N ILE A 15 -14.53 -72.58 -37.33
CA ILE A 15 -14.43 -71.09 -37.22
C ILE A 15 -15.45 -70.32 -36.36
N LEU A 16 -14.93 -69.52 -35.41
CA LEU A 16 -15.02 -68.05 -35.41
C LEU A 16 -13.97 -67.38 -34.48
N VAL A 17 -13.00 -66.68 -35.11
CA VAL A 17 -12.27 -65.46 -34.68
C VAL A 17 -11.16 -65.53 -33.59
N TYR A 18 -9.92 -65.40 -34.08
CA TYR A 18 -8.65 -64.96 -33.43
C TYR A 18 -8.64 -63.42 -33.15
N PRO A 19 -7.59 -62.79 -32.54
CA PRO A 19 -6.33 -63.33 -31.99
C PRO A 19 -6.00 -62.88 -30.55
N GLY A 20 -5.47 -63.78 -29.72
CA GLY A 20 -4.73 -63.42 -28.51
C GLY A 20 -3.22 -63.40 -28.78
N ASN A 21 -2.64 -62.24 -29.10
CA ASN A 21 -1.19 -62.10 -29.18
C ASN A 21 -0.58 -62.21 -27.78
N ILE A 22 0.22 -63.25 -27.53
CA ILE A 22 1.05 -63.32 -26.32
C ILE A 22 2.22 -62.34 -26.51
N VAL A 23 2.02 -61.11 -26.02
CA VAL A 23 3.12 -60.16 -25.85
C VAL A 23 3.91 -60.61 -24.62
N LEU A 24 5.16 -61.01 -24.83
CA LEU A 24 6.18 -61.05 -23.77
C LEU A 24 6.44 -59.61 -23.31
N THR A 25 5.78 -59.18 -22.25
CA THR A 25 6.20 -57.98 -21.52
C THR A 25 7.46 -58.30 -20.73
N ALA A 26 8.51 -57.51 -20.95
CA ALA A 26 9.77 -57.65 -20.22
C ALA A 26 9.55 -57.41 -18.72
N ALA A 27 10.39 -58.03 -17.88
CA ALA A 27 10.45 -57.70 -16.46
C ALA A 27 10.79 -56.20 -16.29
N ALA A 28 10.02 -55.51 -15.44
CA ALA A 28 10.28 -54.10 -15.14
C ALA A 28 11.63 -53.96 -14.43
N ASP A 29 12.48 -53.09 -14.97
CA ASP A 29 13.80 -52.79 -14.44
C ASP A 29 13.68 -52.07 -13.09
N ASN A 30 14.29 -52.63 -12.04
CA ASN A 30 14.11 -52.21 -10.64
C ASN A 30 15.03 -51.01 -10.31
N LYS A 31 14.84 -49.91 -11.05
CA LYS A 31 15.76 -48.77 -11.08
C LYS A 31 15.63 -47.88 -9.84
N LEU A 32 16.74 -47.74 -9.09
CA LEU A 32 16.82 -46.93 -7.88
C LEU A 32 16.44 -45.45 -8.16
N ASN A 33 15.47 -44.93 -7.42
CA ASN A 33 15.01 -43.55 -7.55
C ASN A 33 15.85 -42.55 -6.73
N GLY A 34 16.14 -41.40 -7.34
CA GLY A 34 16.91 -40.32 -6.72
C GLY A 34 16.08 -39.45 -5.77
N PRO A 35 16.72 -38.52 -5.04
CA PRO A 35 16.01 -37.51 -4.26
C PRO A 35 15.20 -36.58 -5.17
N VAL A 36 14.14 -36.00 -4.63
CA VAL A 36 13.29 -34.99 -5.29
C VAL A 36 13.03 -33.82 -4.34
N ASP A 37 12.40 -32.75 -4.84
CA ASP A 37 12.20 -31.49 -4.11
C ASP A 37 13.49 -30.93 -3.49
N PHE A 38 14.62 -31.14 -4.17
CA PHE A 38 15.94 -30.72 -3.71
C PHE A 38 16.07 -29.19 -3.81
N LYS A 39 16.30 -28.53 -2.67
CA LYS A 39 16.30 -27.06 -2.52
C LYS A 39 17.51 -26.59 -1.73
N ALA A 40 17.93 -25.35 -1.97
CA ALA A 40 18.98 -24.66 -1.24
C ALA A 40 18.48 -23.31 -0.69
N ALA A 41 18.84 -22.97 0.55
CA ALA A 41 18.41 -21.75 1.23
C ALA A 41 19.60 -21.09 1.97
N VAL A 42 19.96 -19.87 1.59
CA VAL A 42 21.05 -19.11 2.21
C VAL A 42 20.66 -18.62 3.62
N TYR A 43 21.59 -18.72 4.56
CA TYR A 43 21.58 -18.08 5.88
C TYR A 43 22.84 -17.22 6.05
N ASN A 44 22.98 -16.49 7.15
CA ASN A 44 24.14 -15.62 7.41
C ASN A 44 25.52 -16.31 7.30
N SER A 45 25.60 -17.61 7.58
CA SER A 45 26.84 -18.37 7.78
C SER A 45 26.86 -19.77 7.14
N TYR A 46 25.77 -20.18 6.48
CA TYR A 46 25.66 -21.48 5.82
C TYR A 46 24.56 -21.48 4.76
N ILE A 47 24.57 -22.47 3.87
CA ILE A 47 23.42 -22.82 3.02
C ILE A 47 22.76 -24.07 3.59
N SER A 48 21.45 -24.01 3.82
CA SER A 48 20.64 -25.17 4.21
C SER A 48 20.08 -25.85 2.96
N LEU A 49 20.38 -27.12 2.80
CA LEU A 49 19.85 -27.99 1.76
C LEU A 49 18.70 -28.83 2.31
N SER A 50 17.67 -29.10 1.51
CA SER A 50 16.55 -29.98 1.88
C SER A 50 16.00 -30.76 0.69
N TRP A 51 15.49 -31.97 0.92
CA TRP A 51 14.96 -32.86 -0.12
C TRP A 51 13.98 -33.92 0.44
N LYS A 52 13.30 -34.61 -0.46
CA LYS A 52 12.52 -35.84 -0.20
C LYS A 52 13.18 -37.02 -0.91
N ASN A 53 12.98 -38.23 -0.39
CA ASN A 53 13.41 -39.48 -1.03
C ASN A 53 12.18 -40.35 -1.30
N ASN A 54 12.00 -40.82 -2.54
CA ASN A 54 10.75 -41.43 -3.00
C ASN A 54 10.60 -42.94 -2.72
N GLU A 55 11.63 -43.61 -2.22
CA GLU A 55 11.63 -45.05 -1.94
C GLU A 55 12.24 -45.39 -0.57
N SER A 56 11.96 -46.58 -0.06
CA SER A 56 12.59 -47.15 1.15
C SER A 56 13.80 -48.05 0.88
N SER A 57 14.17 -48.18 -0.40
CA SER A 57 15.16 -49.12 -0.98
C SER A 57 16.62 -48.66 -0.90
N TYR A 58 16.90 -47.40 -0.61
CA TYR A 58 18.26 -46.83 -0.61
C TYR A 58 18.95 -46.87 0.78
N TYR A 59 20.29 -46.79 0.81
CA TYR A 59 21.05 -46.68 2.07
C TYR A 59 21.59 -45.28 2.35
N TYR A 60 21.99 -44.53 1.33
CA TYR A 60 22.61 -43.22 1.50
C TYR A 60 22.12 -42.21 0.45
N THR A 61 22.11 -40.93 0.84
CA THR A 61 22.05 -39.78 -0.07
C THR A 61 23.42 -39.11 -0.09
N VAL A 62 24.02 -38.95 -1.28
CA VAL A 62 25.27 -38.21 -1.49
C VAL A 62 24.92 -36.83 -2.03
N ILE A 63 25.54 -35.79 -1.48
CA ILE A 63 25.39 -34.40 -1.93
C ILE A 63 26.69 -33.97 -2.59
N GLU A 64 26.60 -33.45 -3.81
CA GLU A 64 27.67 -32.79 -4.53
C GLU A 64 27.41 -31.28 -4.62
N LYS A 65 28.50 -30.50 -4.58
CA LYS A 65 28.50 -29.05 -4.76
C LYS A 65 29.44 -28.68 -5.89
N LYS A 66 29.05 -27.66 -6.66
CA LYS A 66 29.85 -26.89 -7.58
C LYS A 66 29.88 -25.43 -7.10
N VAL A 67 31.01 -24.76 -7.26
CA VAL A 67 31.16 -23.32 -7.00
C VAL A 67 31.39 -22.62 -8.34
N ASP A 68 30.59 -21.61 -8.63
CA ASP A 68 30.58 -20.85 -9.88
C ASP A 68 30.62 -21.77 -11.13
N GLN A 69 31.66 -21.64 -11.96
CA GLN A 69 31.89 -22.42 -13.18
C GLN A 69 32.83 -23.63 -12.96
N GLY A 70 33.03 -24.05 -11.72
CA GLY A 70 33.88 -25.20 -11.39
C GLY A 70 33.23 -26.56 -11.67
N GLU A 71 33.82 -27.62 -11.13
CA GLU A 71 33.29 -28.98 -11.22
C GLU A 71 32.52 -29.38 -9.95
N PHE A 72 31.61 -30.35 -10.09
CA PHE A 72 30.90 -30.94 -8.94
C PHE A 72 31.79 -31.88 -8.15
N TYR A 73 31.87 -31.68 -6.83
CA TYR A 73 32.56 -32.57 -5.90
C TYR A 73 31.67 -32.94 -4.70
N PRO A 74 31.80 -34.15 -4.13
CA PRO A 74 30.98 -34.58 -2.99
C PRO A 74 31.35 -33.82 -1.72
N ILE A 75 30.34 -33.30 -1.01
CA ILE A 75 30.48 -32.58 0.27
C ILE A 75 29.84 -33.32 1.46
N ALA A 76 28.93 -34.26 1.20
CA ALA A 76 28.31 -35.07 2.25
C ALA A 76 27.86 -36.45 1.72
N THR A 77 27.89 -37.45 2.59
CA THR A 77 27.23 -38.75 2.38
C THR A 77 26.43 -39.07 3.64
N LEU A 78 25.12 -39.16 3.50
CA LEU A 78 24.16 -39.15 4.62
C LEU A 78 23.34 -40.44 4.59
N TYR A 79 23.15 -41.07 5.75
CA TYR A 79 22.38 -42.32 5.85
C TYR A 79 20.88 -42.09 5.60
N LYS A 80 20.17 -43.15 5.19
CA LYS A 80 18.75 -43.12 4.87
C LYS A 80 17.90 -42.51 6.00
N GLY A 81 16.94 -41.68 5.62
CA GLY A 81 16.15 -40.86 6.53
C GLY A 81 16.65 -39.41 6.69
N ALA A 82 17.89 -39.10 6.30
CA ALA A 82 18.33 -37.72 6.16
C ALA A 82 17.58 -37.01 5.02
N THR A 83 17.02 -35.84 5.32
CA THR A 83 16.25 -34.96 4.40
C THR A 83 16.76 -33.53 4.37
N SER A 84 17.86 -33.22 5.09
CA SER A 84 18.50 -31.90 5.08
C SER A 84 19.99 -31.97 5.43
N TYR A 85 20.73 -30.92 5.06
CA TYR A 85 22.16 -30.72 5.34
C TYR A 85 22.47 -29.22 5.44
N LYS A 86 23.51 -28.83 6.19
CA LYS A 86 23.98 -27.44 6.27
C LYS A 86 25.43 -27.34 5.80
N ASP A 87 25.65 -26.60 4.72
CA ASP A 87 26.98 -26.30 4.20
C ASP A 87 27.50 -24.98 4.75
N TYR A 88 28.53 -25.07 5.60
CA TYR A 88 29.24 -23.93 6.18
C TYR A 88 30.46 -23.47 5.35
N SER A 89 30.81 -24.18 4.28
CA SER A 89 31.96 -23.88 3.40
C SER A 89 31.59 -22.87 2.30
N ILE A 90 30.98 -21.75 2.72
CA ILE A 90 30.48 -20.68 1.85
C ILE A 90 31.23 -19.37 2.08
N SER A 91 31.24 -18.52 1.06
CA SER A 91 31.86 -17.20 1.02
C SER A 91 31.06 -16.26 0.12
N ASN A 92 31.18 -14.95 0.35
CA ASN A 92 30.44 -13.90 -0.36
C ASN A 92 30.97 -13.71 -1.80
N GLY A 93 30.09 -13.40 -2.75
CA GLY A 93 30.42 -13.21 -4.17
C GLY A 93 30.27 -14.46 -5.05
N HIS A 94 29.80 -15.58 -4.48
CA HIS A 94 29.81 -16.88 -5.15
C HIS A 94 28.42 -17.48 -5.35
N ILE A 95 28.30 -18.25 -6.43
CA ILE A 95 27.16 -19.08 -6.79
C ILE A 95 27.46 -20.51 -6.36
N TYR A 96 26.57 -21.11 -5.58
CA TYR A 96 26.68 -22.51 -5.17
C TYR A 96 25.58 -23.33 -5.82
N THR A 97 25.96 -24.25 -6.70
CA THR A 97 25.04 -25.19 -7.33
C THR A 97 25.18 -26.54 -6.63
N TYR A 98 24.07 -27.12 -6.20
CA TYR A 98 24.03 -28.38 -5.47
C TYR A 98 23.19 -29.40 -6.20
N ARG A 99 23.59 -30.67 -6.13
CA ARG A 99 22.79 -31.81 -6.57
C ARG A 99 23.02 -33.00 -5.66
N ALA A 100 22.07 -33.92 -5.60
CA ALA A 100 22.20 -35.13 -4.82
C ALA A 100 21.77 -36.38 -5.59
N TYR A 101 22.21 -37.54 -5.12
CA TYR A 101 21.75 -38.84 -5.61
C TYR A 101 21.68 -39.83 -4.44
N THR A 102 20.90 -40.89 -4.61
CA THR A 102 20.86 -42.03 -3.68
C THR A 102 21.69 -43.19 -4.22
N TYR A 103 22.17 -44.07 -3.33
CA TYR A 103 22.73 -45.36 -3.75
C TYR A 103 22.34 -46.51 -2.82
N TYR A 104 22.34 -47.72 -3.40
CA TYR A 104 22.13 -49.00 -2.73
C TYR A 104 23.13 -50.03 -3.26
N GLY A 105 24.02 -50.52 -2.41
CA GLY A 105 25.11 -51.39 -2.84
C GLY A 105 25.99 -50.70 -3.89
N LYS A 106 26.00 -51.22 -5.12
CA LYS A 106 26.71 -50.66 -6.29
C LYS A 106 25.82 -49.78 -7.18
N ASP A 107 24.51 -49.78 -6.95
CA ASP A 107 23.52 -49.15 -7.84
C ASP A 107 23.30 -47.69 -7.43
N LYS A 108 23.48 -46.78 -8.39
CA LYS A 108 23.39 -45.32 -8.23
C LYS A 108 22.14 -44.81 -8.96
N SER A 109 21.33 -44.00 -8.28
CA SER A 109 20.19 -43.34 -8.91
C SER A 109 20.62 -42.16 -9.79
N PRO A 110 19.71 -41.67 -10.65
CA PRO A 110 19.88 -40.36 -11.28
C PRO A 110 20.09 -39.25 -10.24
N TYR A 111 20.79 -38.19 -10.63
CA TYR A 111 20.88 -36.98 -9.83
C TYR A 111 19.51 -36.27 -9.71
N THR A 112 19.35 -35.49 -8.65
CA THR A 112 18.32 -34.44 -8.55
C THR A 112 18.46 -33.43 -9.68
N GLY A 113 17.44 -32.60 -9.87
CA GLY A 113 17.66 -31.27 -10.45
C GLY A 113 18.68 -30.48 -9.62
N GLU A 114 19.36 -29.53 -10.27
CA GLU A 114 20.33 -28.66 -9.62
C GLU A 114 19.62 -27.56 -8.83
N ALA A 115 20.00 -27.37 -7.56
CA ALA A 115 19.52 -26.28 -6.71
C ALA A 115 20.63 -25.23 -6.56
N GLU A 116 20.34 -24.00 -6.99
CA GLU A 116 21.27 -22.88 -6.91
C GLU A 116 21.01 -22.00 -5.68
N ALA A 117 22.07 -21.50 -5.07
CA ALA A 117 22.01 -20.51 -3.99
C ALA A 117 23.17 -19.51 -4.15
N ILE A 118 22.84 -18.22 -4.22
CA ILE A 118 23.78 -17.12 -4.45
C ILE A 118 24.04 -16.39 -3.12
N VAL A 119 25.29 -16.41 -2.64
CA VAL A 119 25.70 -15.70 -1.42
C VAL A 119 26.26 -14.35 -1.83
N TYR A 120 25.41 -13.32 -1.76
CA TYR A 120 25.72 -11.98 -2.24
C TYR A 120 25.15 -10.91 -1.31
N TYR A 121 26.04 -10.20 -0.64
CA TYR A 121 25.76 -9.11 0.30
C TYR A 121 26.86 -8.03 0.22
N PRO A 122 26.60 -6.79 0.68
CA PRO A 122 27.50 -5.66 0.43
C PRO A 122 28.78 -5.73 1.29
N ILE A 123 29.78 -4.95 0.91
CA ILE A 123 31.06 -4.75 1.60
C ILE A 123 31.42 -3.26 1.60
N ASN A 124 32.44 -2.86 2.37
CA ASN A 124 33.02 -1.51 2.31
C ASN A 124 32.02 -0.35 2.46
N LEU A 125 31.10 -0.42 3.44
CA LEU A 125 30.21 0.71 3.75
C LEU A 125 31.02 1.93 4.24
N THR A 126 30.86 3.05 3.54
CA THR A 126 31.42 4.36 3.86
C THR A 126 30.33 5.43 3.97
N LEU A 127 30.68 6.55 4.62
CA LEU A 127 29.86 7.76 4.68
C LEU A 127 30.53 8.79 3.78
N SER A 128 30.07 8.90 2.52
CA SER A 128 30.78 9.60 1.45
C SER A 128 30.71 11.13 1.59
N GLN A 129 29.57 11.65 2.06
CA GLN A 129 29.36 13.07 2.34
C GLN A 129 28.47 13.24 3.58
N THR A 130 28.65 14.33 4.32
CA THR A 130 27.87 14.67 5.52
C THR A 130 27.55 16.16 5.52
N TYR A 131 26.27 16.48 5.57
CA TYR A 131 25.72 17.83 5.60
C TYR A 131 25.00 18.08 6.93
N SER A 132 24.27 19.18 7.05
CA SER A 132 23.45 19.47 8.24
C SER A 132 22.14 18.70 8.28
N ASN A 133 21.52 18.51 7.11
CA ASN A 133 20.22 17.87 6.91
C ASN A 133 20.32 16.53 6.16
N GLN A 134 21.53 16.06 5.85
CA GLN A 134 21.73 14.88 4.99
C GLN A 134 23.03 14.13 5.32
N ILE A 135 23.00 12.79 5.20
CA ILE A 135 24.21 11.94 5.17
C ILE A 135 24.12 11.00 3.97
N ASP A 136 25.17 10.97 3.15
CA ASP A 136 25.28 10.06 2.01
C ASP A 136 26.13 8.83 2.38
N LEU A 137 25.57 7.65 2.10
CA LEU A 137 26.17 6.34 2.30
C LEU A 137 26.55 5.76 0.93
N SER A 138 27.71 5.10 0.86
CA SER A 138 28.08 4.27 -0.29
C SER A 138 28.69 2.96 0.16
N TRP A 139 28.52 1.90 -0.62
CA TRP A 139 29.07 0.57 -0.35
C TRP A 139 29.35 -0.14 -1.68
N GLU A 140 30.12 -1.22 -1.59
CA GLU A 140 30.51 -2.04 -2.73
C GLU A 140 29.90 -3.44 -2.61
N TYR A 141 30.12 -4.27 -3.63
CA TYR A 141 29.86 -5.70 -3.59
C TYR A 141 31.09 -6.45 -4.09
N PRO A 142 31.33 -7.70 -3.65
CA PRO A 142 32.32 -8.55 -4.30
C PRO A 142 31.92 -8.81 -5.76
N PRO A 143 32.87 -9.12 -6.66
CA PRO A 143 32.55 -9.59 -8.00
C PRO A 143 31.67 -10.85 -7.98
N LEU A 144 30.64 -10.91 -8.82
CA LEU A 144 29.79 -12.09 -9.02
C LEU A 144 30.05 -12.68 -10.41
N MET A 145 30.67 -13.86 -10.49
CA MET A 145 31.10 -14.41 -11.78
C MET A 145 29.94 -15.07 -12.55
N GLY A 146 29.63 -14.53 -13.74
CA GLY A 146 28.76 -15.19 -14.71
C GLY A 146 27.25 -15.12 -14.46
N ALA A 147 26.79 -14.36 -13.45
CA ALA A 147 25.37 -14.17 -13.16
C ALA A 147 24.97 -12.70 -12.96
N LYS A 148 23.68 -12.44 -13.10
CA LYS A 148 23.07 -11.17 -12.66
C LYS A 148 22.96 -11.17 -11.13
N ALA A 149 22.98 -9.97 -10.54
CA ALA A 149 22.75 -9.82 -9.10
C ALA A 149 21.40 -10.47 -8.69
N PRO A 150 21.34 -11.22 -7.59
CA PRO A 150 20.12 -11.89 -7.13
C PRO A 150 19.05 -10.87 -6.70
N ALA A 151 17.79 -11.29 -6.62
CA ALA A 151 16.68 -10.45 -6.12
C ALA A 151 16.69 -10.24 -4.58
N ASN A 152 17.89 -10.18 -3.99
CA ASN A 152 18.10 -9.85 -2.58
C ASN A 152 17.81 -8.36 -2.35
N LYS A 153 17.56 -7.99 -1.09
CA LYS A 153 17.35 -6.60 -0.67
C LYS A 153 18.47 -6.15 0.27
N ILE A 154 18.79 -4.86 0.30
CA ILE A 154 19.63 -4.22 1.32
C ILE A 154 18.76 -3.55 2.36
N LEU A 155 18.94 -3.93 3.62
CA LEU A 155 18.36 -3.28 4.79
C LEU A 155 19.37 -2.27 5.32
N ILE A 156 19.00 -0.98 5.36
CA ILE A 156 19.83 0.09 5.90
C ILE A 156 19.29 0.49 7.27
N GLU A 157 20.11 0.38 8.30
CA GLU A 157 19.75 0.73 9.67
C GLU A 157 20.56 1.90 10.22
N ARG A 158 19.89 2.72 11.04
CA ARG A 158 20.47 3.88 11.73
C ARG A 158 20.22 3.83 13.22
N ARG A 159 21.14 4.41 13.99
CA ARG A 159 21.01 4.69 15.42
C ARG A 159 21.56 6.08 15.71
N ALA A 160 20.83 6.90 16.48
CA ALA A 160 21.29 8.22 16.91
C ALA A 160 22.08 8.14 18.22
N GLU A 161 22.90 9.16 18.50
CA GLU A 161 23.53 9.41 19.80
C GLU A 161 22.51 9.33 20.96
N GLY A 162 22.92 8.74 22.08
CA GLY A 162 22.04 8.47 23.23
C GLY A 162 21.06 7.30 23.07
N SER A 163 20.82 6.79 21.85
CA SER A 163 19.93 5.64 21.63
C SER A 163 20.69 4.31 21.63
N SER A 164 20.09 3.27 22.22
CA SER A 164 20.54 1.88 22.11
C SER A 164 19.90 1.13 20.94
N LYS A 165 18.80 1.65 20.36
CA LYS A 165 17.99 0.96 19.35
C LYS A 165 18.37 1.36 17.93
N TRP A 166 18.51 0.36 17.07
CA TRP A 166 18.61 0.53 15.62
C TRP A 166 17.23 0.59 14.97
N TYR A 167 17.07 1.44 13.97
CA TYR A 167 15.85 1.63 13.19
C TYR A 167 16.14 1.36 11.72
N LEU A 168 15.29 0.58 11.06
CA LEU A 168 15.33 0.39 9.62
C LEU A 168 14.91 1.69 8.93
N MET A 169 15.82 2.26 8.11
CA MET A 169 15.62 3.52 7.41
C MET A 169 15.20 3.32 5.96
N ALA A 170 15.77 2.29 5.29
CA ALA A 170 15.48 2.00 3.89
C ALA A 170 15.59 0.50 3.59
N THR A 171 14.93 0.09 2.51
CA THR A 171 15.06 -1.24 1.90
C THR A 171 15.22 -1.08 0.40
N LEU A 172 16.38 -1.45 -0.13
CA LEU A 172 16.77 -1.24 -1.54
C LEU A 172 17.03 -2.58 -2.25
N PRO A 173 17.05 -2.68 -3.59
CA PRO A 173 17.59 -3.86 -4.27
C PRO A 173 19.13 -3.91 -4.16
N VAL A 174 19.73 -5.12 -4.26
CA VAL A 174 21.20 -5.28 -4.27
C VAL A 174 21.92 -4.76 -5.53
N THR A 175 21.20 -4.11 -6.44
CA THR A 175 21.78 -3.33 -7.53
C THR A 175 22.21 -1.92 -7.09
N GLU A 176 21.69 -1.43 -5.96
CA GLU A 176 22.09 -0.13 -5.40
C GLU A 176 23.41 -0.24 -4.63
N SER A 177 24.28 0.74 -4.83
CA SER A 177 25.57 0.93 -4.14
C SER A 177 25.63 2.23 -3.32
N THR A 178 24.56 3.01 -3.29
CA THR A 178 24.48 4.32 -2.61
C THR A 178 23.11 4.56 -2.00
N TRP A 179 23.04 5.31 -0.90
CA TRP A 179 21.78 5.82 -0.34
C TRP A 179 22.00 7.13 0.41
N ARG A 180 20.93 7.90 0.55
CA ARG A 180 20.93 9.27 1.08
C ARG A 180 19.90 9.39 2.20
N ASP A 181 20.37 9.65 3.42
CA ASP A 181 19.49 9.91 4.57
C ASP A 181 19.22 11.40 4.72
N THR A 182 18.02 11.85 4.35
CA THR A 182 17.54 13.22 4.56
C THR A 182 16.74 13.40 5.86
N SER A 183 16.62 12.35 6.68
CA SER A 183 15.83 12.35 7.93
C SER A 183 16.69 12.60 9.18
N VAL A 184 17.88 13.16 8.97
CA VAL A 184 18.85 13.46 10.03
C VAL A 184 18.60 14.87 10.59
N LYS A 185 18.91 15.05 11.87
CA LYS A 185 18.92 16.36 12.53
C LYS A 185 20.33 16.95 12.47
N GLU A 186 20.42 18.27 12.47
CA GLU A 186 21.67 19.03 12.60
C GLU A 186 22.43 18.71 13.90
N GLY A 187 23.76 18.90 13.88
CA GLY A 187 24.66 18.72 15.02
C GLY A 187 24.71 17.30 15.65
N THR A 188 24.00 16.33 15.10
CA THR A 188 23.66 15.05 15.73
C THR A 188 24.57 13.93 15.22
N LEU A 189 25.13 13.14 16.13
CA LEU A 189 25.95 11.97 15.79
C LEU A 189 25.05 10.77 15.46
N TYR A 190 25.26 10.19 14.29
CA TYR A 190 24.55 9.01 13.80
C TYR A 190 25.50 7.85 13.54
N TYR A 191 24.99 6.64 13.72
CA TYR A 191 25.64 5.37 13.40
C TYR A 191 24.80 4.67 12.32
N TYR A 192 25.45 4.09 11.31
CA TYR A 192 24.83 3.37 10.21
C TYR A 192 25.44 1.97 10.05
N ARG A 193 24.59 1.01 9.68
CA ARG A 193 25.00 -0.33 9.25
C ARG A 193 24.04 -0.85 8.19
N ILE A 194 24.52 -1.72 7.31
CA ILE A 194 23.72 -2.36 6.27
C ILE A 194 23.82 -3.87 6.32
N ARG A 195 22.81 -4.60 5.84
CA ARG A 195 22.87 -6.05 5.59
C ARG A 195 21.96 -6.45 4.44
N ALA A 196 22.25 -7.57 3.80
CA ALA A 196 21.35 -8.14 2.79
C ALA A 196 20.25 -8.99 3.46
N GLN A 197 19.05 -8.95 2.89
CA GLN A 197 17.97 -9.91 3.09
C GLN A 197 17.86 -10.74 1.80
N TYR A 198 18.04 -12.05 1.94
CA TYR A 198 17.96 -13.03 0.86
C TYR A 198 16.51 -13.27 0.42
N THR A 199 16.30 -13.82 -0.77
CA THR A 199 14.96 -14.12 -1.32
C THR A 199 14.12 -15.09 -0.46
N ASN A 200 14.74 -15.85 0.44
CA ASN A 200 14.10 -16.72 1.42
C ASN A 200 13.76 -16.02 2.75
N GLY A 201 14.01 -14.71 2.89
CA GLY A 201 13.75 -13.91 4.08
C GLY A 201 14.88 -13.89 5.12
N ASN A 202 15.90 -14.75 5.01
CA ASN A 202 17.05 -14.73 5.93
C ASN A 202 17.95 -13.52 5.65
N GLU A 203 18.82 -13.18 6.61
CA GLU A 203 19.67 -11.98 6.55
C GLU A 203 21.18 -12.32 6.59
N SER A 204 22.02 -11.45 6.04
CA SER A 204 23.48 -11.50 6.16
C SER A 204 23.99 -10.90 7.47
N TYR A 205 25.30 -10.93 7.69
CA TYR A 205 25.94 -10.11 8.71
C TYR A 205 25.74 -8.60 8.48
N ASN A 206 25.83 -7.81 9.56
CA ASN A 206 25.86 -6.35 9.49
C ASN A 206 27.24 -5.85 9.04
N VAL A 207 27.24 -4.90 8.10
CA VAL A 207 28.40 -4.27 7.49
C VAL A 207 28.46 -2.79 7.92
N PRO A 208 29.62 -2.28 8.38
CA PRO A 208 30.89 -3.00 8.58
C PRO A 208 30.88 -3.90 9.83
N SER A 209 29.99 -3.67 10.79
CA SER A 209 29.86 -4.46 12.01
C SER A 209 28.50 -4.23 12.69
N ASN A 210 28.25 -4.94 13.80
CA ASN A 210 27.08 -4.67 14.65
C ASN A 210 27.05 -3.24 15.24
N SER A 211 28.20 -2.57 15.36
CA SER A 211 28.34 -1.18 15.85
C SER A 211 28.15 -0.13 14.75
N GLY A 212 28.29 -0.53 13.49
CA GLY A 212 28.22 0.36 12.32
C GLY A 212 29.45 1.26 12.12
N ILE A 213 29.29 2.24 11.23
CA ILE A 213 30.16 3.40 11.01
C ILE A 213 29.42 4.68 11.45
N SER A 214 30.11 5.76 11.82
CA SER A 214 29.45 6.97 12.35
C SER A 214 30.00 8.29 11.82
N THR A 215 29.15 9.32 11.83
CA THR A 215 29.47 10.73 11.52
C THR A 215 28.52 11.67 12.28
N ARG A 216 28.91 12.94 12.44
CA ARG A 216 28.07 13.98 13.05
C ARG A 216 27.67 14.99 11.97
N THR A 217 26.38 15.24 11.83
CA THR A 217 25.86 16.25 10.90
C THR A 217 26.35 17.65 11.26
N ALA A 218 26.45 18.50 10.23
CA ALA A 218 26.76 19.91 10.38
C ALA A 218 25.61 20.70 11.00
N PHE A 219 25.82 22.01 11.21
CA PHE A 219 24.76 22.98 11.46
C PHE A 219 24.43 23.69 10.14
N PRO A 220 23.15 23.97 9.83
CA PRO A 220 22.80 24.69 8.62
C PRO A 220 23.18 26.16 8.74
N LEU A 221 23.73 26.72 7.67
CA LEU A 221 23.92 28.16 7.53
C LEU A 221 22.68 28.75 6.87
N THR A 222 21.71 29.19 7.68
CA THR A 222 20.40 29.65 7.20
C THR A 222 20.36 31.16 6.93
N THR A 223 21.44 31.71 6.38
CA THR A 223 21.53 33.14 6.07
C THR A 223 22.55 33.41 4.95
N PRO A 224 22.24 34.29 3.98
CA PRO A 224 23.25 34.83 3.07
C PRO A 224 24.15 35.82 3.80
N LEU A 225 25.42 35.90 3.39
CA LEU A 225 26.27 37.02 3.74
C LEU A 225 25.95 38.18 2.79
N THR A 226 25.75 39.38 3.34
CA THR A 226 25.59 40.62 2.57
C THR A 226 26.50 41.70 3.12
N GLY A 227 26.64 42.82 2.40
CA GLY A 227 27.38 43.97 2.89
C GLY A 227 27.40 45.14 1.90
N TYR A 228 27.95 46.26 2.39
CA TYR A 228 28.10 47.52 1.65
C TYR A 228 29.24 48.36 2.26
N ALA A 229 29.81 49.28 1.47
CA ALA A 229 30.78 50.24 1.98
C ALA A 229 30.07 51.33 2.80
N ILE A 230 30.60 51.64 3.98
CA ILE A 230 30.14 52.75 4.84
C ILE A 230 31.06 53.98 4.74
N SER A 231 32.25 53.80 4.18
CA SER A 231 33.17 54.85 3.78
C SER A 231 34.09 54.34 2.67
N ASP A 232 34.99 55.18 2.18
CA ASP A 232 36.06 54.77 1.25
C ASP A 232 37.16 53.89 1.89
N THR A 233 37.02 53.54 3.17
CA THR A 233 38.03 52.85 3.99
C THR A 233 37.43 51.78 4.94
N ALA A 234 36.12 51.54 4.86
CA ALA A 234 35.42 50.56 5.70
C ALA A 234 34.21 49.93 4.99
N ILE A 235 34.06 48.61 5.16
CA ILE A 235 32.94 47.81 4.64
C ILE A 235 32.19 47.20 5.83
N ARG A 236 30.86 47.29 5.80
CA ARG A 236 29.97 46.66 6.77
C ARG A 236 29.42 45.37 6.18
N LEU A 237 29.59 44.27 6.91
CA LEU A 237 29.10 42.93 6.60
C LEU A 237 27.91 42.62 7.52
N GLU A 238 26.90 41.96 6.98
CA GLU A 238 25.61 41.69 7.65
C GLU A 238 25.07 40.29 7.29
N TRP A 239 24.55 39.59 8.30
CA TRP A 239 23.91 38.27 8.21
C TRP A 239 22.89 38.11 9.36
N ASP A 240 21.89 37.25 9.17
CA ASP A 240 20.91 36.94 10.23
C ASP A 240 21.50 35.95 11.24
N ILE A 241 21.29 36.17 12.54
CA ILE A 241 21.67 35.19 13.57
C ILE A 241 20.59 34.11 13.65
N SER A 242 20.89 32.90 13.18
CA SER A 242 20.15 31.70 13.59
C SER A 242 20.50 31.32 15.04
N GLY A 243 19.49 31.26 15.90
CA GLY A 243 19.63 31.13 17.36
C GLY A 243 20.05 29.74 17.85
N SER A 244 21.18 29.22 17.37
CA SER A 244 21.78 27.97 17.83
C SER A 244 22.92 28.25 18.82
N ASP A 245 22.68 28.02 20.12
CA ASP A 245 23.62 28.32 21.20
C ASP A 245 25.00 27.65 21.03
N ASP A 246 25.05 26.53 20.30
CA ASP A 246 26.27 25.75 20.07
C ASP A 246 27.10 26.22 18.86
N ALA A 247 26.56 27.10 18.02
CA ALA A 247 27.21 27.57 16.79
C ALA A 247 27.96 28.90 16.97
N THR A 248 29.00 29.11 16.16
CA THR A 248 29.80 30.33 16.09
C THR A 248 30.01 30.71 14.62
N TYR A 249 29.65 31.94 14.25
CA TYR A 249 29.93 32.51 12.93
C TYR A 249 31.42 32.77 12.76
N ILE A 250 31.95 32.44 11.59
CA ILE A 250 33.33 32.66 11.18
C ILE A 250 33.30 33.39 9.84
N LEU A 251 33.68 34.66 9.84
CA LEU A 251 33.79 35.49 8.65
C LEU A 251 35.25 35.45 8.16
N GLU A 252 35.43 35.11 6.89
CA GLU A 252 36.73 35.04 6.23
C GLU A 252 36.81 36.07 5.09
N ARG A 253 37.98 36.69 4.93
CA ARG A 253 38.32 37.61 3.84
C ARG A 253 39.48 37.06 3.02
N LYS A 254 39.37 37.15 1.70
CA LYS A 254 40.39 36.73 0.73
C LYS A 254 41.57 37.72 0.74
N ASN A 255 42.79 37.20 0.76
CA ASN A 255 44.02 37.99 0.65
C ASN A 255 44.44 38.15 -0.84
N ILE A 256 45.49 38.93 -1.09
CA ILE A 256 45.96 39.19 -2.47
C ILE A 256 46.57 37.96 -3.16
N ALA A 257 46.90 36.90 -2.40
CA ALA A 257 47.35 35.61 -2.93
C ALA A 257 46.18 34.64 -3.22
N GLY A 258 44.93 35.07 -2.99
CA GLY A 258 43.72 34.27 -3.20
C GLY A 258 43.30 33.39 -2.01
N GLU A 259 44.04 33.44 -0.89
CA GLU A 259 43.77 32.62 0.29
C GLU A 259 42.81 33.32 1.26
N PHE A 260 41.92 32.56 1.90
CA PHE A 260 41.00 33.10 2.88
C PHE A 260 41.59 33.11 4.30
N SER A 261 41.38 34.21 5.01
CA SER A 261 41.84 34.44 6.38
C SER A 261 40.67 34.86 7.28
N VAL A 262 40.59 34.33 8.50
CA VAL A 262 39.52 34.67 9.44
C VAL A 262 39.72 36.09 9.97
N ILE A 263 38.73 36.96 9.75
CA ILE A 263 38.75 38.35 10.22
C ILE A 263 37.81 38.58 11.41
N TYR A 264 36.80 37.72 11.60
CA TYR A 264 35.85 37.86 12.71
C TYR A 264 35.25 36.51 13.14
N ARG A 265 34.93 36.41 14.43
CA ARG A 265 34.24 35.27 15.07
C ARG A 265 33.23 35.78 16.09
N SER A 266 31.99 35.30 16.06
CA SER A 266 30.98 35.67 17.07
C SER A 266 29.84 34.65 17.16
N LYS A 267 29.18 34.62 18.33
CA LYS A 267 27.89 33.93 18.54
C LYS A 267 26.70 34.89 18.55
N GLU A 268 26.93 36.17 18.87
CA GLU A 268 25.90 37.10 19.34
C GLU A 268 25.67 38.31 18.43
N SER A 269 26.47 38.47 17.37
CA SER A 269 26.32 39.58 16.42
C SER A 269 26.22 39.09 14.98
N GLY A 270 25.18 39.56 14.30
CA GLY A 270 24.94 39.41 12.86
C GLY A 270 25.63 40.46 11.99
N THR A 271 26.61 41.18 12.54
CA THR A 271 27.32 42.21 11.78
C THR A 271 28.77 42.38 12.22
N TYR A 272 29.61 42.78 11.25
CA TYR A 272 30.99 43.17 11.44
C TYR A 272 31.33 44.39 10.55
N VAL A 273 32.24 45.24 11.00
CA VAL A 273 32.77 46.35 10.19
C VAL A 273 34.25 46.12 9.99
N ASP A 274 34.63 45.78 8.76
CA ASP A 274 36.01 45.68 8.32
C ASP A 274 36.55 47.09 8.04
N LYS A 275 37.73 47.42 8.58
CA LYS A 275 38.28 48.78 8.63
C LYS A 275 39.72 48.82 8.15
N ASN A 276 40.22 50.03 7.88
CA ASN A 276 41.57 50.28 7.35
C ASN A 276 41.75 49.67 5.96
N LEU A 277 40.66 49.67 5.17
CA LEU A 277 40.65 49.24 3.78
C LEU A 277 41.19 50.34 2.87
N VAL A 278 41.63 49.95 1.68
CA VAL A 278 42.16 50.88 0.67
C VAL A 278 41.03 51.38 -0.21
N LYS A 279 40.98 52.70 -0.46
CA LYS A 279 40.00 53.34 -1.35
C LYS A 279 40.01 52.76 -2.76
N GLY A 280 38.81 52.54 -3.31
CA GLY A 280 38.60 51.96 -4.64
C GLY A 280 39.06 50.50 -4.78
N LYS A 281 39.19 49.73 -3.69
CA LYS A 281 39.53 48.30 -3.76
C LYS A 281 38.33 47.42 -3.47
N THR A 282 38.20 46.36 -4.27
CA THR A 282 37.27 45.26 -4.04
C THR A 282 37.87 44.25 -3.08
N TYR A 283 37.05 43.75 -2.16
CA TYR A 283 37.39 42.75 -1.17
C TYR A 283 36.37 41.60 -1.21
N THR A 284 36.86 40.37 -1.26
CA THR A 284 36.05 39.15 -1.29
C THR A 284 35.86 38.58 0.10
N TYR A 285 34.61 38.28 0.48
CA TYR A 285 34.23 37.74 1.78
C TYR A 285 33.40 36.46 1.67
N ARG A 286 33.49 35.59 2.68
CA ARG A 286 32.59 34.43 2.85
C ARG A 286 32.36 34.13 4.33
N LEU A 287 31.21 33.54 4.64
CA LEU A 287 30.79 33.21 6.00
C LEU A 287 30.58 31.70 6.13
N ARG A 288 30.89 31.13 7.30
CA ARG A 288 30.44 29.79 7.73
C ARG A 288 30.16 29.76 9.22
N MET A 289 29.48 28.71 9.69
CA MET A 289 29.30 28.41 11.11
C MET A 289 30.21 27.25 11.54
N ALA A 290 30.59 27.25 12.81
CA ALA A 290 31.30 26.16 13.47
C ALA A 290 30.68 25.84 14.83
N SER A 291 30.51 24.56 15.13
CA SER A 291 29.99 24.10 16.42
C SER A 291 31.07 24.10 17.51
N SER A 292 30.63 24.04 18.77
CA SER A 292 31.50 23.81 19.94
C SER A 292 32.32 22.51 19.87
N LYS A 293 32.00 21.60 18.95
CA LYS A 293 32.69 20.33 18.70
C LYS A 293 33.55 20.32 17.43
N GLY A 294 33.70 21.46 16.75
CA GLY A 294 34.55 21.59 15.56
C GLY A 294 33.93 21.04 14.26
N VAL A 295 32.61 20.82 14.23
CA VAL A 295 31.90 20.54 12.98
C VAL A 295 31.54 21.87 12.31
N TYR A 296 31.81 22.01 11.02
CA TYR A 296 31.58 23.23 10.25
C TYR A 296 30.34 23.09 9.36
N SER A 297 29.66 24.20 9.09
CA SER A 297 28.73 24.29 7.96
C SER A 297 29.51 24.41 6.64
N GLU A 298 28.79 24.26 5.53
CA GLU A 298 29.22 24.83 4.24
C GLU A 298 29.40 26.35 4.34
N TYR A 299 30.16 26.91 3.41
CA TYR A 299 30.30 28.36 3.26
C TYR A 299 29.10 28.99 2.54
N THR A 300 28.85 30.28 2.77
CA THR A 300 28.07 31.09 1.83
C THR A 300 28.76 31.15 0.47
N ALA A 301 28.02 31.60 -0.56
CA ALA A 301 28.66 32.18 -1.73
C ALA A 301 29.69 33.26 -1.31
N GLU A 302 30.74 33.40 -2.12
CA GLU A 302 31.67 34.51 -2.00
C GLU A 302 30.97 35.80 -2.45
N ILE A 303 31.15 36.90 -1.73
CA ILE A 303 30.65 38.23 -2.13
C ILE A 303 31.83 39.19 -2.29
N ASP A 304 31.78 40.01 -3.34
CA ASP A 304 32.78 41.02 -3.65
C ASP A 304 32.21 42.42 -3.39
N ILE A 305 32.86 43.19 -2.50
CA ILE A 305 32.43 44.55 -2.16
C ILE A 305 33.58 45.52 -2.40
N ILE A 306 33.34 46.56 -3.20
CA ILE A 306 34.27 47.69 -3.38
C ILE A 306 34.07 48.73 -2.28
N THR A 307 35.15 49.36 -1.83
CA THR A 307 35.14 50.49 -0.87
C THR A 307 34.63 51.79 -1.53
N GLU A 308 33.38 51.79 -1.96
CA GLU A 308 32.70 52.90 -2.61
C GLU A 308 31.23 52.93 -2.17
N THR A 309 30.77 54.06 -1.63
CA THR A 309 29.42 54.20 -1.07
C THR A 309 28.36 54.34 -2.17
N VAL A 310 27.15 53.83 -1.91
CA VAL A 310 25.96 54.04 -2.75
C VAL A 310 24.78 54.43 -1.84
N PRO A 311 24.00 55.48 -2.15
CA PRO A 311 22.79 55.84 -1.39
C PRO A 311 21.76 54.72 -1.40
N ALA A 312 20.97 54.61 -0.32
CA ALA A 312 19.91 53.60 -0.21
C ALA A 312 18.56 54.11 -0.73
N PRO A 313 17.67 53.23 -1.24
CA PRO A 313 16.28 53.55 -1.51
C PRO A 313 15.53 53.97 -0.25
N TRP A 314 14.58 54.90 -0.41
CA TRP A 314 13.73 55.43 0.66
C TRP A 314 12.25 55.36 0.25
N ASP A 315 11.36 55.64 1.21
CA ASP A 315 9.89 55.51 1.07
C ASP A 315 9.41 54.19 0.44
N PHE A 316 10.16 53.12 0.72
CA PHE A 316 9.82 51.77 0.31
C PHE A 316 8.51 51.29 0.96
N THR A 317 7.59 50.78 0.14
CA THR A 317 6.31 50.20 0.59
C THR A 317 6.00 48.90 -0.13
N ALA A 318 5.16 48.06 0.48
CA ALA A 318 4.73 46.78 -0.07
C ALA A 318 3.26 46.50 0.28
N TYR A 319 2.46 45.97 -0.65
CA TYR A 319 1.05 45.62 -0.41
C TYR A 319 0.56 44.43 -1.23
N ALA A 320 -0.44 43.72 -0.71
CA ALA A 320 -1.03 42.55 -1.35
C ALA A 320 -1.97 42.92 -2.51
N LEU A 321 -2.01 42.07 -3.55
CA LEU A 321 -2.92 42.22 -4.69
C LEU A 321 -4.09 41.24 -4.60
N ALA A 322 -5.28 41.68 -5.02
CA ALA A 322 -6.50 40.86 -4.99
C ALA A 322 -6.42 39.56 -5.83
N SER A 323 -5.55 39.56 -6.84
CA SER A 323 -5.22 38.40 -7.69
C SER A 323 -4.28 37.37 -7.04
N GLY A 324 -3.81 37.62 -5.82
CA GLY A 324 -2.56 37.05 -5.30
C GLY A 324 -1.34 37.84 -5.78
N GLY A 325 -0.23 37.72 -5.03
CA GLY A 325 1.02 38.46 -5.26
C GLY A 325 1.18 39.73 -4.42
N THR A 326 2.35 40.36 -4.52
CA THR A 326 2.73 41.59 -3.78
C THR A 326 3.25 42.67 -4.74
N ALA A 327 2.71 43.89 -4.65
CA ALA A 327 3.27 45.07 -5.30
C ALA A 327 4.21 45.82 -4.34
N LEU A 328 5.30 46.36 -4.90
CA LEU A 328 6.43 46.98 -4.19
C LEU A 328 6.80 48.29 -4.89
N THR A 329 7.04 49.36 -4.14
CA THR A 329 7.47 50.68 -4.69
C THR A 329 8.49 51.36 -3.77
N TRP A 330 9.36 52.22 -4.31
CA TRP A 330 10.36 53.02 -3.57
C TRP A 330 10.75 54.29 -4.35
N GLU A 331 11.39 55.24 -3.67
CA GLU A 331 12.00 56.42 -4.31
C GLU A 331 13.53 56.32 -4.37
N TYR A 332 14.10 56.82 -5.48
CA TYR A 332 15.55 56.93 -5.69
C TYR A 332 15.91 58.15 -6.57
N PRO A 333 16.27 59.30 -5.97
CA PRO A 333 16.52 60.56 -6.68
C PRO A 333 17.97 60.75 -7.14
N TYR A 334 18.79 59.69 -7.09
CA TYR A 334 20.18 59.72 -7.52
C TYR A 334 20.30 59.08 -8.91
N GLU A 335 21.33 59.47 -9.66
CA GLU A 335 21.57 58.95 -11.02
C GLU A 335 22.75 57.95 -11.08
N GLU A 336 23.33 57.56 -9.94
CA GLU A 336 24.59 56.82 -9.88
C GLU A 336 24.44 55.28 -9.84
N GLU A 337 23.21 54.77 -9.78
CA GLU A 337 22.91 53.34 -9.76
C GLU A 337 22.91 52.72 -11.16
N THR A 338 23.21 51.43 -11.21
CA THR A 338 23.04 50.59 -12.42
C THR A 338 21.81 49.68 -12.32
N GLY A 339 21.21 49.57 -11.13
CA GLY A 339 20.03 48.75 -10.89
C GLY A 339 19.67 48.60 -9.41
N PHE A 340 18.70 47.74 -9.14
CA PHE A 340 18.21 47.43 -7.79
C PHE A 340 18.13 45.92 -7.57
N GLU A 341 18.45 45.49 -6.36
CA GLU A 341 18.19 44.13 -5.89
C GLU A 341 16.91 44.11 -5.05
N VAL A 342 15.92 43.31 -5.44
CA VAL A 342 14.72 43.05 -4.63
C VAL A 342 14.89 41.72 -3.91
N TRP A 343 14.81 41.76 -2.58
CA TRP A 343 14.92 40.60 -1.71
C TRP A 343 13.63 40.31 -0.97
N ARG A 344 13.36 39.02 -0.79
CA ARG A 344 12.19 38.49 -0.09
C ARG A 344 12.60 37.45 0.94
N LYS A 345 11.86 37.35 2.03
CA LYS A 345 11.97 36.27 3.01
C LYS A 345 10.58 35.79 3.42
N GLY A 346 10.31 34.52 3.19
CA GLY A 346 9.14 33.82 3.74
C GLY A 346 9.50 33.11 5.05
N GLN A 347 9.17 31.82 5.16
CA GLN A 347 9.62 30.97 6.29
C GLN A 347 11.12 30.63 6.25
N GLY A 348 11.78 30.80 5.11
CA GLY A 348 13.18 30.42 4.88
C GLY A 348 14.19 31.55 5.06
N MET A 349 15.25 31.50 4.24
CA MET A 349 16.29 32.53 4.19
C MET A 349 15.80 33.78 3.42
N TRP A 350 16.58 34.85 3.47
CA TRP A 350 16.49 35.92 2.47
C TRP A 350 16.92 35.39 1.09
N GLU A 351 16.08 35.62 0.09
CA GLU A 351 16.27 35.26 -1.32
C GLU A 351 16.32 36.54 -2.17
N LEU A 352 17.27 36.62 -3.11
CA LEU A 352 17.26 37.61 -4.18
C LEU A 352 16.22 37.15 -5.22
N ILE A 353 15.11 37.87 -5.34
CA ILE A 353 13.99 37.48 -6.23
C ILE A 353 13.98 38.26 -7.54
N SER A 354 14.65 39.41 -7.62
CA SER A 354 14.78 40.18 -8.86
C SER A 354 16.02 41.07 -8.87
N LEU A 355 16.64 41.17 -10.05
CA LEU A 355 17.62 42.19 -10.40
C LEU A 355 16.97 43.12 -11.42
N LEU A 356 16.74 44.37 -11.01
CA LEU A 356 16.04 45.37 -11.80
C LEU A 356 17.03 46.34 -12.44
N PRO A 357 16.73 46.87 -13.65
CA PRO A 357 17.58 47.86 -14.30
C PRO A 357 17.55 49.22 -13.58
N ARG A 358 18.51 50.08 -13.94
CA ARG A 358 18.55 51.51 -13.59
C ARG A 358 17.19 52.20 -13.78
N ASN A 359 16.88 53.21 -12.96
CA ASN A 359 15.61 53.94 -12.94
C ASN A 359 14.36 53.10 -12.62
N SER A 360 14.48 51.92 -12.00
CA SER A 360 13.32 51.16 -11.51
C SER A 360 12.84 51.72 -10.17
N ASP A 361 11.53 52.01 -10.06
CA ASP A 361 10.84 52.54 -8.88
C ASP A 361 9.86 51.55 -8.25
N SER A 362 9.61 50.42 -8.92
CA SER A 362 8.54 49.49 -8.60
C SER A 362 8.80 48.07 -9.07
N PHE A 363 8.13 47.10 -8.43
CA PHE A 363 8.17 45.67 -8.77
C PHE A 363 6.89 44.96 -8.33
N ILE A 364 6.53 43.85 -9.00
CA ILE A 364 5.42 42.99 -8.59
C ILE A 364 5.94 41.56 -8.45
N ASP A 365 5.93 41.03 -7.22
CA ASP A 365 6.19 39.61 -6.97
C ASP A 365 4.90 38.80 -7.12
N ILE A 366 4.74 38.18 -8.29
CA ILE A 366 3.67 37.20 -8.57
C ILE A 366 3.98 35.79 -8.05
N ASN A 367 5.21 35.54 -7.58
CA ASN A 367 5.67 34.24 -7.07
C ASN A 367 5.61 34.15 -5.54
N ALA A 368 5.01 35.13 -4.87
CA ALA A 368 4.69 35.10 -3.46
C ALA A 368 3.43 34.23 -3.25
N GLY A 369 3.63 32.94 -2.98
CA GLY A 369 2.54 32.00 -2.74
C GLY A 369 1.68 32.36 -1.52
N ASP A 370 0.36 32.14 -1.65
CA ASP A 370 -0.65 32.45 -0.64
C ASP A 370 -0.42 31.77 0.72
N GLY A 371 -1.07 32.29 1.76
CA GLY A 371 -1.19 31.64 3.06
C GLY A 371 -0.04 31.91 4.04
N GLN A 372 0.91 32.78 3.70
CA GLN A 372 2.00 33.14 4.61
C GLN A 372 2.36 34.64 4.59
N ASN A 373 3.13 35.04 5.59
CA ASN A 373 3.74 36.37 5.65
C ASN A 373 5.06 36.38 4.87
N TYR A 374 5.31 37.48 4.16
CA TYR A 374 6.58 37.77 3.51
C TYR A 374 7.17 39.07 4.05
N GLN A 375 8.48 39.08 4.16
CA GLN A 375 9.27 40.29 4.41
C GLN A 375 9.98 40.67 3.11
N TYR A 376 9.98 41.96 2.76
CA TYR A 376 10.67 42.48 1.59
C TYR A 376 11.65 43.59 1.97
N LYS A 377 12.71 43.73 1.18
CA LYS A 377 13.65 44.85 1.23
C LYS A 377 14.29 45.06 -0.15
N VAL A 378 14.67 46.28 -0.47
CA VAL A 378 15.33 46.66 -1.72
C VAL A 378 16.65 47.38 -1.44
N ARG A 379 17.66 47.21 -2.30
CA ARG A 379 18.90 48.03 -2.28
C ARG A 379 19.32 48.43 -3.68
N ALA A 380 19.98 49.57 -3.81
CA ALA A 380 20.60 50.01 -5.05
C ALA A 380 22.00 49.39 -5.21
N LEU A 381 22.43 49.22 -6.46
CA LEU A 381 23.78 48.77 -6.82
C LEU A 381 24.40 49.67 -7.90
N ARG A 382 25.74 49.79 -7.90
CA ARG A 382 26.54 50.37 -8.98
C ARG A 382 27.58 49.36 -9.43
N GLY A 383 27.43 48.87 -10.67
CA GLY A 383 28.19 47.72 -11.15
C GLY A 383 27.91 46.46 -10.31
N GLU A 384 28.86 45.52 -10.30
CA GLU A 384 28.66 44.21 -9.66
C GLU A 384 29.12 44.18 -8.17
N THR A 385 29.75 45.25 -7.68
CA THR A 385 30.44 45.23 -6.37
C THR A 385 30.18 46.42 -5.45
N ALA A 386 29.55 47.50 -5.91
CA ALA A 386 29.14 48.61 -5.05
C ALA A 386 27.65 48.48 -4.74
N PHE A 387 27.30 48.47 -3.45
CA PHE A 387 25.94 48.27 -2.97
C PHE A 387 25.58 49.34 -1.95
N SER A 388 24.29 49.68 -1.88
CA SER A 388 23.75 50.48 -0.78
C SER A 388 23.45 49.62 0.44
N ALA A 389 23.17 50.28 1.56
CA ALA A 389 22.38 49.67 2.62
C ALA A 389 21.01 49.23 2.06
N PHE A 390 20.39 48.22 2.68
CA PHE A 390 18.99 47.88 2.39
C PHE A 390 18.03 48.96 2.88
N SER A 391 16.89 49.08 2.21
CA SER A 391 15.70 49.77 2.72
C SER A 391 15.25 49.18 4.06
N ARG A 392 14.31 49.87 4.72
CA ARG A 392 13.53 49.23 5.80
C ARG A 392 12.85 47.96 5.29
N ILE A 393 12.57 47.04 6.22
CA ILE A 393 11.84 45.80 5.92
C ILE A 393 10.34 46.08 5.96
N GLU A 394 9.65 45.79 4.86
CA GLU A 394 8.19 45.79 4.80
C GLU A 394 7.63 44.39 4.96
N ASN A 395 6.47 44.25 5.61
CA ASN A 395 5.85 42.96 5.90
C ASN A 395 4.48 42.88 5.21
N VAL A 396 4.28 41.88 4.34
CA VAL A 396 3.03 41.67 3.61
C VAL A 396 2.44 40.32 3.99
N ASN A 397 1.19 40.35 4.42
CA ASN A 397 0.44 39.17 4.83
C ASN A 397 -0.43 38.68 3.67
N LEU A 398 -0.07 37.52 3.09
CA LEU A 398 -0.83 36.87 2.01
C LEU A 398 -1.79 35.78 2.52
N ILE A 399 -2.16 35.81 3.81
CA ILE A 399 -3.19 34.92 4.39
C ILE A 399 -4.57 35.41 3.92
N GLN A 400 -5.10 34.70 2.91
CA GLN A 400 -6.45 34.85 2.41
C GLN A 400 -7.49 34.90 3.55
N PRO A 401 -8.57 35.70 3.44
CA PRO A 401 -9.66 35.64 4.41
C PRO A 401 -10.28 34.22 4.42
N PRO A 402 -10.87 33.77 5.55
CA PRO A 402 -11.59 32.50 5.57
C PRO A 402 -12.69 32.50 4.51
N LYS A 403 -12.80 31.41 3.74
CA LYS A 403 -13.89 31.21 2.79
C LYS A 403 -15.22 31.34 3.55
N PRO A 404 -16.14 32.24 3.15
CA PRO A 404 -17.45 32.30 3.79
C PRO A 404 -18.18 30.96 3.64
N GLY A 405 -18.84 30.51 4.70
CA GLY A 405 -19.79 29.42 4.60
C GLY A 405 -20.94 29.72 3.64
N ASN A 406 -21.72 28.69 3.33
CA ASN A 406 -22.82 28.77 2.38
C ASN A 406 -23.87 29.80 2.82
N LEU A 407 -24.53 30.43 1.85
CA LEU A 407 -25.69 31.25 2.12
C LEU A 407 -26.83 30.38 2.67
N VAL A 408 -27.28 30.70 3.88
CA VAL A 408 -28.53 30.17 4.44
C VAL A 408 -29.66 31.01 3.87
N TYR A 409 -30.73 30.36 3.44
CA TYR A 409 -31.89 31.06 2.90
C TYR A 409 -33.21 30.58 3.49
N ILE A 410 -34.19 31.47 3.54
CA ILE A 410 -35.57 31.16 3.93
C ILE A 410 -36.51 31.87 2.96
N THR A 411 -37.47 31.15 2.41
CA THR A 411 -38.54 31.71 1.58
C THR A 411 -39.83 31.86 2.38
N SER A 412 -40.48 33.02 2.28
CA SER A 412 -41.82 33.26 2.84
C SER A 412 -42.60 34.19 1.93
N ALA A 413 -43.72 33.70 1.37
CA ALA A 413 -44.43 34.37 0.27
C ALA A 413 -43.43 34.81 -0.83
N GLU A 414 -43.52 36.05 -1.33
CA GLU A 414 -42.62 36.65 -2.33
C GLU A 414 -41.23 37.07 -1.81
N PHE A 415 -40.88 36.76 -0.55
CA PHE A 415 -39.60 37.17 0.06
C PHE A 415 -38.60 36.01 0.20
N LEU A 416 -37.39 36.26 -0.28
CA LEU A 416 -36.19 35.46 -0.05
C LEU A 416 -35.31 36.19 0.97
N TYR A 417 -35.16 35.61 2.16
CA TYR A 417 -34.24 36.08 3.18
C TYR A 417 -32.91 35.33 3.05
N LEU A 418 -31.81 36.06 2.97
CA LEU A 418 -30.45 35.54 2.80
C LEU A 418 -29.60 35.90 4.03
N PHE A 419 -28.87 34.92 4.54
CA PHE A 419 -28.00 35.04 5.70
C PHE A 419 -26.64 34.41 5.39
N SER A 420 -25.54 34.97 5.90
CA SER A 420 -24.31 34.17 6.04
C SER A 420 -24.54 33.09 7.10
N SER A 421 -24.04 31.88 6.87
CA SER A 421 -24.07 30.81 7.89
C SER A 421 -23.17 31.16 9.08
N ASP A 422 -22.04 31.80 8.80
CA ASP A 422 -21.05 32.24 9.79
C ASP A 422 -21.15 33.75 10.07
N GLU A 423 -20.59 34.17 11.21
CA GLU A 423 -20.26 35.58 11.44
C GLU A 423 -19.05 36.01 10.59
N VAL A 424 -18.95 37.30 10.27
CA VAL A 424 -17.76 37.89 9.63
C VAL A 424 -16.55 37.69 10.55
N PRO A 425 -15.45 37.04 10.08
CA PRO A 425 -14.24 36.87 10.86
C PRO A 425 -13.56 38.20 11.19
N GLU A 426 -12.69 38.20 12.21
CA GLU A 426 -11.86 39.37 12.53
C GLU A 426 -10.98 39.78 11.33
N ASP A 427 -10.72 41.09 11.22
CA ASP A 427 -10.01 41.72 10.10
C ASP A 427 -10.53 41.32 8.71
N THR A 428 -11.85 41.13 8.59
CA THR A 428 -12.51 40.69 7.35
C THR A 428 -13.80 41.49 7.12
N THR A 429 -14.25 41.60 5.87
CA THR A 429 -15.61 42.06 5.53
C THR A 429 -16.30 41.02 4.65
N TYR A 430 -17.62 40.83 4.81
CA TYR A 430 -18.44 40.05 3.88
C TYR A 430 -19.29 40.97 3.02
N THR A 431 -19.23 40.80 1.70
CA THR A 431 -20.12 41.40 0.71
C THR A 431 -21.02 40.32 0.11
N LEU A 432 -22.34 40.49 0.16
CA LEU A 432 -23.26 39.72 -0.67
C LEU A 432 -23.22 40.27 -2.09
N GLU A 433 -22.97 39.40 -3.06
CA GLU A 433 -23.01 39.69 -4.49
C GLU A 433 -24.15 38.89 -5.15
N TYR A 434 -24.72 39.42 -6.23
CA TYR A 434 -25.74 38.73 -7.03
C TYR A 434 -25.57 38.94 -8.54
N ARG A 435 -26.12 38.01 -9.31
CA ARG A 435 -26.30 38.09 -10.77
C ARG A 435 -27.58 37.34 -11.20
N GLN A 436 -28.11 37.65 -12.38
CA GLN A 436 -29.40 37.09 -12.87
C GLN A 436 -29.24 36.05 -13.99
N ASP A 437 -28.07 36.00 -14.61
CA ASP A 437 -27.66 35.03 -15.62
C ASP A 437 -26.17 34.71 -15.45
N ILE A 438 -25.75 33.53 -15.90
CA ILE A 438 -24.37 33.04 -15.75
C ILE A 438 -23.32 33.88 -16.50
N PHE A 439 -23.71 34.67 -17.50
CA PHE A 439 -22.82 35.57 -18.24
C PHE A 439 -22.86 37.02 -17.73
N SER A 440 -23.75 37.35 -16.80
CA SER A 440 -23.84 38.70 -16.22
C SER A 440 -22.82 38.95 -15.11
N GLU A 441 -22.26 40.17 -15.07
CA GLU A 441 -21.31 40.60 -14.04
C GLU A 441 -21.94 40.56 -12.64
N TRP A 442 -21.12 40.20 -11.65
CA TRP A 442 -21.50 40.24 -10.24
C TRP A 442 -21.70 41.67 -9.75
N LYS A 443 -22.78 41.90 -9.00
CA LYS A 443 -23.11 43.20 -8.41
C LYS A 443 -23.11 43.10 -6.89
N ASP A 444 -22.34 43.96 -6.23
CA ASP A 444 -22.38 44.16 -4.78
C ASP A 444 -23.80 44.58 -4.36
N PHE A 445 -24.40 43.81 -3.44
CA PHE A 445 -25.73 44.05 -2.87
C PHE A 445 -25.64 44.71 -1.48
N LYS A 446 -24.79 44.17 -0.60
CA LYS A 446 -24.62 44.65 0.78
C LYS A 446 -23.29 44.18 1.37
N THR A 447 -22.59 45.06 2.09
CA THR A 447 -21.35 44.74 2.80
C THR A 447 -21.50 44.93 4.31
N VAL A 448 -20.90 44.05 5.11
CA VAL A 448 -20.80 44.14 6.58
C VAL A 448 -19.39 43.75 7.06
N SER A 449 -18.95 44.32 8.18
CA SER A 449 -17.63 44.08 8.78
C SER A 449 -17.66 43.38 10.14
N LYS A 450 -18.85 42.99 10.63
CA LYS A 450 -19.03 42.28 11.90
C LYS A 450 -20.41 41.59 11.97
N GLY A 451 -20.50 40.49 12.70
CA GLY A 451 -21.74 39.73 12.91
C GLY A 451 -22.18 39.00 11.64
N THR A 452 -23.45 38.64 11.54
CA THR A 452 -23.99 37.91 10.36
C THR A 452 -24.42 38.88 9.26
N LEU A 453 -24.09 38.58 8.00
CA LEU A 453 -24.71 39.30 6.87
C LEU A 453 -26.18 38.88 6.77
N MET A 454 -27.09 39.86 6.70
CA MET A 454 -28.53 39.62 6.52
C MET A 454 -29.07 40.49 5.37
N ALA A 455 -29.79 39.89 4.44
CA ALA A 455 -30.40 40.56 3.29
C ALA A 455 -31.80 40.02 2.98
N THR A 456 -32.64 40.83 2.33
CA THR A 456 -33.98 40.46 1.89
C THR A 456 -34.12 40.81 0.42
N VAL A 457 -34.55 39.86 -0.40
CA VAL A 457 -34.80 40.00 -1.84
C VAL A 457 -36.27 39.66 -2.11
N VAL A 458 -36.93 40.44 -2.97
CA VAL A 458 -38.28 40.12 -3.46
C VAL A 458 -38.16 39.34 -4.76
N TYR A 459 -38.89 38.22 -4.90
CA TYR A 459 -38.83 37.34 -6.06
C TYR A 459 -40.22 37.00 -6.60
N SER A 460 -40.25 36.42 -7.81
CA SER A 460 -41.44 35.95 -8.50
C SER A 460 -41.27 34.48 -8.94
N PRO A 461 -42.32 33.77 -9.35
CA PRO A 461 -42.21 32.41 -9.89
C PRO A 461 -41.24 32.25 -11.07
N MET A 462 -41.01 33.33 -11.83
CA MET A 462 -40.08 33.40 -12.97
C MET A 462 -38.67 33.87 -12.58
N SER A 463 -38.40 34.12 -11.30
CA SER A 463 -37.11 34.63 -10.85
C SER A 463 -36.06 33.52 -10.78
N GLN A 464 -34.92 33.78 -11.43
CA GLN A 464 -33.69 33.04 -11.28
C GLN A 464 -32.60 34.01 -10.81
N TYR A 465 -31.83 33.61 -9.80
CA TYR A 465 -30.70 34.38 -9.27
C TYR A 465 -29.54 33.46 -8.92
N HIS A 466 -28.32 33.96 -9.08
CA HIS A 466 -27.13 33.40 -8.47
C HIS A 466 -26.63 34.38 -7.42
N PHE A 467 -26.43 33.93 -6.19
CA PHE A 467 -25.90 34.71 -5.07
C PHE A 467 -24.59 34.10 -4.56
N ARG A 468 -23.67 34.94 -4.07
CA ARG A 468 -22.50 34.47 -3.31
C ARG A 468 -22.05 35.52 -2.30
N LEU A 469 -21.28 35.10 -1.31
CA LEU A 469 -20.55 35.99 -0.40
C LEU A 469 -19.12 36.16 -0.88
N ARG A 470 -18.60 37.39 -0.92
CA ARG A 470 -17.17 37.73 -1.03
C ARG A 470 -16.65 38.13 0.35
N ALA A 471 -15.70 37.38 0.90
CA ALA A 471 -14.88 37.86 2.01
C ALA A 471 -13.71 38.70 1.47
N ASN A 472 -13.35 39.79 2.15
CA ASN A 472 -12.15 40.57 1.85
C ASN A 472 -11.31 40.83 3.13
N ARG A 473 -9.98 40.71 3.01
CA ARG A 473 -8.99 41.03 4.05
C ARG A 473 -7.73 41.58 3.38
N ASN A 474 -7.28 42.77 3.78
CA ASN A 474 -6.03 43.39 3.29
C ASN A 474 -5.87 43.39 1.76
N GLY A 475 -6.96 43.55 1.01
CA GLY A 475 -6.98 43.52 -0.46
C GLY A 475 -7.20 42.12 -1.08
N LEU A 476 -6.94 41.04 -0.34
CA LEU A 476 -7.22 39.66 -0.74
C LEU A 476 -8.72 39.36 -0.69
N SER A 477 -9.22 38.38 -1.46
CA SER A 477 -10.64 38.00 -1.45
C SER A 477 -10.90 36.52 -1.71
N THR A 478 -11.86 35.96 -0.99
CA THR A 478 -12.38 34.59 -1.19
C THR A 478 -13.89 34.59 -1.29
N TYR A 479 -14.49 33.56 -1.89
CA TYR A 479 -15.92 33.52 -2.19
C TYR A 479 -16.60 32.25 -1.64
N SER A 480 -17.86 32.37 -1.19
CA SER A 480 -18.70 31.19 -0.88
C SER A 480 -19.01 30.36 -2.13
N GLU A 481 -19.62 29.20 -1.95
CA GLU A 481 -20.37 28.57 -3.04
C GLU A 481 -21.47 29.50 -3.57
N GLU A 482 -21.83 29.33 -4.84
CA GLU A 482 -22.96 30.03 -5.44
C GLU A 482 -24.29 29.39 -5.01
N LEU A 483 -25.19 30.17 -4.42
CA LEU A 483 -26.59 29.77 -4.23
C LEU A 483 -27.36 30.07 -5.52
N HIS A 484 -27.84 29.02 -6.20
CA HIS A 484 -28.68 29.11 -7.39
C HIS A 484 -30.14 29.06 -6.93
N PHE A 485 -30.86 30.16 -7.02
CA PHE A 485 -32.22 30.28 -6.52
C PHE A 485 -33.25 30.28 -7.66
N TYR A 486 -34.22 29.37 -7.57
CA TYR A 486 -35.39 29.28 -8.45
C TYR A 486 -36.69 29.63 -7.70
N GLY A 487 -37.57 30.38 -8.37
CA GLY A 487 -38.90 30.74 -7.83
C GLY A 487 -39.96 29.63 -7.85
N THR A 488 -39.68 28.45 -8.41
CA THR A 488 -40.62 27.32 -8.54
C THR A 488 -39.91 25.96 -8.45
N VAL A 489 -40.64 24.91 -8.01
CA VAL A 489 -40.16 23.52 -7.95
C VAL A 489 -39.99 22.90 -9.35
N PRO A 490 -39.14 21.85 -9.52
CA PRO A 490 -38.89 21.23 -10.83
C PRO A 490 -40.10 20.47 -11.41
N GLU A 491 -39.98 19.98 -12.65
CA GLU A 491 -40.91 18.94 -13.12
C GLU A 491 -40.64 17.60 -12.42
N LYS A 492 -41.71 16.83 -12.15
CA LYS A 492 -41.58 15.51 -11.52
C LYS A 492 -41.08 14.45 -12.54
N PRO A 493 -40.30 13.44 -12.10
CA PRO A 493 -39.82 12.38 -12.96
C PRO A 493 -40.96 11.51 -13.51
N ARG A 494 -40.67 10.74 -14.57
CA ARG A 494 -41.64 9.83 -15.21
C ARG A 494 -41.15 8.38 -15.23
N ASN A 495 -42.05 7.47 -15.64
CA ASN A 495 -41.77 6.04 -15.88
C ASN A 495 -41.03 5.26 -14.76
N PHE A 496 -41.26 5.65 -13.49
CA PHE A 496 -40.68 4.99 -12.31
C PHE A 496 -41.07 3.52 -12.18
N LYS A 497 -40.08 2.63 -12.05
CA LYS A 497 -40.24 1.15 -12.02
C LYS A 497 -39.35 0.51 -10.94
N ALA A 498 -39.72 -0.70 -10.52
CA ALA A 498 -38.94 -1.53 -9.61
C ALA A 498 -38.82 -2.98 -10.13
N ALA A 499 -37.67 -3.63 -9.92
CA ALA A 499 -37.40 -5.02 -10.32
C ALA A 499 -36.64 -5.81 -9.23
N LEU A 500 -36.99 -7.09 -9.05
CA LEU A 500 -36.42 -7.97 -8.01
C LEU A 500 -35.15 -8.70 -8.45
N SER A 501 -34.28 -8.98 -7.49
CA SER A 501 -33.24 -10.01 -7.60
C SER A 501 -33.07 -10.73 -6.26
N GLY A 502 -33.53 -11.97 -6.16
CA GLY A 502 -33.41 -12.78 -4.93
C GLY A 502 -34.43 -12.41 -3.84
N SER A 503 -34.07 -12.68 -2.58
CA SER A 503 -34.83 -12.25 -1.39
C SER A 503 -34.21 -11.04 -0.69
N ASP A 504 -33.26 -10.39 -1.35
CA ASP A 504 -32.27 -9.49 -0.76
C ASP A 504 -31.87 -8.31 -1.66
N ARG A 505 -32.43 -8.13 -2.87
CA ARG A 505 -32.16 -6.95 -3.72
C ARG A 505 -33.35 -6.45 -4.56
N VAL A 506 -33.44 -5.13 -4.75
CA VAL A 506 -34.41 -4.42 -5.63
C VAL A 506 -33.70 -3.33 -6.46
N ILE A 507 -33.99 -3.21 -7.75
CA ILE A 507 -33.47 -2.17 -8.66
C ILE A 507 -34.59 -1.19 -9.04
N LEU A 508 -34.33 0.12 -9.01
CA LEU A 508 -35.26 1.20 -9.37
C LEU A 508 -34.76 2.00 -10.58
N THR A 509 -35.67 2.48 -11.44
CA THR A 509 -35.36 3.31 -12.63
C THR A 509 -36.47 4.30 -12.94
N TRP A 510 -36.16 5.49 -13.47
CA TRP A 510 -37.11 6.53 -13.92
C TRP A 510 -36.55 7.32 -15.12
N GLU A 511 -37.29 8.34 -15.59
CA GLU A 511 -36.87 9.29 -16.63
C GLU A 511 -36.83 10.71 -16.04
N ASP A 512 -35.78 11.48 -16.37
CA ASP A 512 -35.69 12.91 -16.07
C ASP A 512 -36.65 13.73 -16.96
N MET A 513 -37.11 14.88 -16.47
CA MET A 513 -38.05 15.77 -17.13
C MET A 513 -37.69 17.26 -17.05
N SER A 514 -36.62 17.62 -16.37
CA SER A 514 -36.33 19.01 -16.01
C SER A 514 -34.85 19.35 -16.21
N SER A 515 -34.47 20.59 -15.89
CA SER A 515 -33.07 21.02 -15.80
C SER A 515 -32.83 22.03 -14.66
N THR A 516 -33.83 22.23 -13.80
CA THR A 516 -33.86 23.16 -12.66
C THR A 516 -33.91 22.46 -11.31
N GLU A 517 -33.81 21.13 -11.31
CA GLU A 517 -33.62 20.25 -10.16
C GLU A 517 -32.15 20.21 -9.74
N ASP A 518 -31.95 20.11 -8.43
CA ASP A 518 -30.66 19.86 -7.78
C ASP A 518 -30.44 18.33 -7.57
N GLY A 519 -31.49 17.53 -7.70
CA GLY A 519 -31.46 16.07 -7.69
C GLY A 519 -32.78 15.44 -7.24
N TYR A 520 -32.71 14.19 -6.78
CA TYR A 520 -33.87 13.38 -6.40
C TYR A 520 -33.75 12.74 -5.03
N TYR A 521 -34.87 12.64 -4.30
CA TYR A 521 -34.97 11.83 -3.08
C TYR A 521 -35.75 10.54 -3.33
N ILE A 522 -35.23 9.43 -2.79
CA ILE A 522 -35.80 8.09 -2.92
C ILE A 522 -36.18 7.58 -1.53
N TYR A 523 -37.43 7.16 -1.35
CA TYR A 523 -37.98 6.68 -0.09
C TYR A 523 -38.48 5.24 -0.18
N ARG A 524 -38.53 4.53 0.95
CA ARG A 524 -39.12 3.19 1.09
C ARG A 524 -40.00 3.10 2.33
N THR A 525 -41.12 2.39 2.18
CA THR A 525 -42.03 1.96 3.24
C THR A 525 -42.21 0.44 3.14
N ALA A 526 -41.89 -0.32 4.20
CA ALA A 526 -42.21 -1.74 4.30
C ALA A 526 -43.56 -1.93 5.05
N ASP A 527 -44.02 -3.17 5.21
CA ASP A 527 -45.32 -3.52 5.85
C ASP A 527 -45.60 -2.89 7.23
N ASN A 528 -44.57 -2.38 7.92
CA ASN A 528 -44.72 -1.62 9.17
C ASN A 528 -45.10 -0.13 9.00
N GLY A 529 -45.41 0.31 7.77
CA GLY A 529 -46.00 1.62 7.47
C GLY A 529 -45.08 2.84 7.60
N THR A 530 -43.82 2.67 8.04
CA THR A 530 -42.91 3.79 8.26
C THR A 530 -42.17 4.17 6.97
N ARG A 531 -42.45 5.36 6.41
CA ARG A 531 -41.68 5.98 5.32
C ARG A 531 -40.27 6.33 5.79
N ARG A 532 -39.24 5.95 5.04
CA ARG A 532 -37.83 6.28 5.30
C ARG A 532 -37.16 6.77 4.03
N LEU A 533 -36.33 7.81 4.15
CA LEU A 533 -35.40 8.18 3.09
C LEU A 533 -34.36 7.06 2.94
N LEU A 534 -34.19 6.55 1.72
CA LEU A 534 -33.13 5.59 1.39
C LEU A 534 -31.90 6.31 0.83
N ALA A 535 -32.12 7.24 -0.10
CA ALA A 535 -31.05 7.90 -0.82
C ALA A 535 -31.46 9.29 -1.30
N TYR A 536 -30.46 10.17 -1.37
CA TYR A 536 -30.40 11.26 -2.33
C TYR A 536 -29.58 10.79 -3.53
N VAL A 537 -29.96 11.18 -4.74
CA VAL A 537 -29.16 11.00 -5.95
C VAL A 537 -29.08 12.32 -6.70
N ASP A 538 -27.92 12.55 -7.34
CA ASP A 538 -27.61 13.82 -7.98
C ASP A 538 -28.53 14.12 -9.17
N LYS A 539 -28.48 15.37 -9.65
CA LYS A 539 -29.08 15.82 -10.91
C LYS A 539 -28.83 14.86 -12.08
N ASP A 540 -29.76 14.80 -13.05
CA ASP A 540 -29.70 13.95 -14.24
C ASP A 540 -29.64 12.42 -13.96
N SER A 541 -29.82 11.97 -12.70
CA SER A 541 -29.83 10.56 -12.33
C SER A 541 -31.14 9.87 -12.77
N GLU A 542 -31.05 8.62 -13.24
CA GLU A 542 -32.21 7.82 -13.71
C GLU A 542 -32.33 6.41 -13.05
N LYS A 543 -31.46 6.05 -12.09
CA LYS A 543 -31.39 4.68 -11.52
C LYS A 543 -30.90 4.61 -10.07
N TYR A 544 -31.40 3.63 -9.30
CA TYR A 544 -30.94 3.30 -7.94
C TYR A 544 -31.06 1.77 -7.63
N VAL A 545 -30.41 1.29 -6.57
CA VAL A 545 -30.47 -0.12 -6.10
C VAL A 545 -30.58 -0.19 -4.57
N ASP A 546 -31.50 -1.01 -4.06
CA ASP A 546 -31.68 -1.34 -2.64
C ASP A 546 -31.23 -2.78 -2.36
N ASP A 547 -30.12 -2.93 -1.62
CA ASP A 547 -29.51 -4.20 -1.24
C ASP A 547 -29.95 -4.71 0.15
N SER A 548 -31.06 -4.18 0.68
CA SER A 548 -31.57 -4.56 2.01
C SER A 548 -33.11 -4.57 2.12
N PRO A 549 -33.86 -5.14 1.17
CA PRO A 549 -35.29 -5.36 1.31
C PRO A 549 -35.57 -6.37 2.44
N VAL A 550 -36.75 -6.31 3.05
CA VAL A 550 -37.10 -7.19 4.17
C VAL A 550 -37.69 -8.50 3.64
N PRO A 551 -37.08 -9.67 3.90
CA PRO A 551 -37.64 -10.96 3.48
C PRO A 551 -39.05 -11.18 4.04
N GLY A 552 -39.94 -11.76 3.23
CA GLY A 552 -41.33 -12.03 3.58
C GLY A 552 -42.30 -10.85 3.52
N SER A 553 -41.88 -9.67 3.03
CA SER A 553 -42.65 -8.41 3.10
C SER A 553 -43.10 -7.83 1.75
N THR A 554 -43.99 -6.83 1.80
CA THR A 554 -44.22 -5.87 0.70
C THR A 554 -43.46 -4.57 0.95
N SER A 555 -42.75 -4.06 -0.07
CA SER A 555 -42.03 -2.78 -0.05
C SER A 555 -42.59 -1.82 -1.09
N ARG A 556 -42.92 -0.60 -0.65
CA ARG A 556 -43.39 0.54 -1.47
C ARG A 556 -42.29 1.60 -1.55
N TYR A 557 -41.90 1.97 -2.76
CA TYR A 557 -40.89 3.00 -3.03
C TYR A 557 -41.54 4.28 -3.56
N GLU A 558 -40.94 5.42 -3.25
CA GLU A 558 -41.33 6.74 -3.77
C GLU A 558 -40.11 7.51 -4.29
N ILE A 559 -40.29 8.37 -5.29
CA ILE A 559 -39.28 9.33 -5.77
C ILE A 559 -39.87 10.74 -5.92
N THR A 560 -39.10 11.76 -5.53
CA THR A 560 -39.38 13.20 -5.72
C THR A 560 -38.16 13.88 -6.36
N ALA A 561 -38.38 14.83 -7.28
CA ALA A 561 -37.35 15.80 -7.68
C ALA A 561 -37.39 17.00 -6.73
N PHE A 562 -36.30 17.76 -6.60
CA PHE A 562 -36.33 18.99 -5.80
C PHE A 562 -35.32 20.04 -6.26
N ASN A 563 -35.56 21.28 -5.83
CA ASN A 563 -34.59 22.38 -5.90
C ASN A 563 -34.77 23.34 -4.72
N THR A 564 -34.21 24.55 -4.78
CA THR A 564 -34.35 25.56 -3.72
C THR A 564 -35.79 25.91 -3.31
N ALA A 565 -36.77 25.73 -4.20
CA ALA A 565 -38.19 25.98 -3.92
C ALA A 565 -38.90 24.80 -3.23
N GLY A 566 -38.26 23.62 -3.14
CA GLY A 566 -38.77 22.43 -2.44
C GLY A 566 -38.89 21.17 -3.32
N GLU A 567 -39.51 20.13 -2.75
CA GLU A 567 -39.77 18.85 -3.42
C GLU A 567 -41.03 18.87 -4.30
N THR A 568 -41.01 18.12 -5.40
CA THR A 568 -42.19 17.81 -6.21
C THR A 568 -43.13 16.80 -5.51
N ALA A 569 -44.36 16.65 -5.99
CA ALA A 569 -45.21 15.54 -5.59
C ALA A 569 -44.59 14.16 -5.96
N PRO A 570 -44.70 13.13 -5.10
CA PRO A 570 -44.01 11.84 -5.29
C PRO A 570 -44.61 10.96 -6.39
N VAL A 571 -43.74 10.16 -7.03
CA VAL A 571 -44.07 9.05 -7.94
C VAL A 571 -43.76 7.72 -7.26
N VAL A 572 -44.57 6.68 -7.44
CA VAL A 572 -44.66 5.53 -6.49
C VAL A 572 -44.71 4.16 -7.20
N VAL A 573 -44.07 3.13 -6.63
CA VAL A 573 -44.12 1.71 -7.08
C VAL A 573 -44.02 0.72 -5.90
N SER A 574 -44.49 -0.53 -6.02
CA SER A 574 -44.49 -1.55 -4.94
C SER A 574 -44.06 -2.95 -5.40
N VAL A 575 -43.49 -3.78 -4.49
CA VAL A 575 -42.90 -5.11 -4.79
C VAL A 575 -42.82 -6.06 -3.55
N ASN A 576 -42.76 -7.40 -3.74
CA ASN A 576 -42.89 -8.44 -2.66
C ASN A 576 -41.65 -9.37 -2.51
N ILE A 577 -41.32 -9.90 -1.30
CA ILE A 577 -40.05 -10.62 -0.96
C ILE A 577 -40.22 -12.03 -0.24
N PRO A 578 -39.35 -13.09 -0.38
CA PRO A 578 -39.45 -14.52 0.18
C PRO A 578 -38.88 -14.94 1.62
N ASN A 579 -38.81 -16.26 2.04
CA ASN A 579 -38.68 -16.87 3.45
C ASN A 579 -37.72 -18.14 3.74
N ILE A 580 -37.59 -18.72 5.00
CA ILE A 580 -36.56 -19.75 5.53
C ILE A 580 -37.05 -20.85 6.61
N ALA A 581 -36.25 -21.87 7.13
CA ALA A 581 -36.62 -23.09 8.01
C ALA A 581 -35.58 -23.70 9.10
N GLN A 582 -35.83 -24.86 9.83
CA GLN A 582 -35.07 -25.40 11.07
C GLN A 582 -34.94 -26.97 11.41
N PHE A 583 -34.04 -27.42 12.36
CA PHE A 583 -33.71 -28.83 12.88
C PHE A 583 -33.87 -29.09 14.43
N LYS A 584 -33.91 -30.37 14.91
CA LYS A 584 -34.25 -30.76 16.33
C LYS A 584 -33.12 -31.08 17.34
N ASP A 585 -32.08 -31.84 16.98
CA ASP A 585 -31.14 -32.48 17.94
C ASP A 585 -29.78 -31.78 18.06
N ILE A 586 -29.68 -30.56 17.55
CA ILE A 586 -28.44 -29.79 17.48
C ILE A 586 -28.33 -28.73 18.60
N ALA A 587 -29.25 -28.70 19.56
CA ALA A 587 -29.36 -27.64 20.56
C ALA A 587 -28.11 -27.46 21.44
N SER A 588 -27.40 -28.56 21.75
CA SER A 588 -26.11 -28.59 22.47
C SER A 588 -24.92 -28.17 21.60
N HIS A 589 -25.07 -28.13 20.28
CA HIS A 589 -24.00 -27.92 19.30
C HIS A 589 -24.15 -26.59 18.56
N LYS A 590 -24.49 -25.52 19.30
CA LYS A 590 -24.69 -24.15 18.77
C LYS A 590 -23.55 -23.67 17.85
N TRP A 591 -22.31 -24.07 18.15
CA TRP A 591 -21.11 -23.76 17.38
C TRP A 591 -21.11 -24.30 15.94
N ALA A 592 -22.04 -25.20 15.60
CA ALA A 592 -22.21 -25.80 14.27
C ALA A 592 -23.54 -25.43 13.58
N HIS A 593 -24.39 -24.57 14.17
CA HIS A 593 -25.73 -24.28 13.62
C HIS A 593 -25.68 -23.71 12.20
N ASP A 594 -24.94 -22.62 11.99
CA ASP A 594 -24.80 -21.99 10.66
C ASP A 594 -24.32 -23.02 9.63
N ALA A 595 -23.31 -23.81 9.99
CA ALA A 595 -22.75 -24.84 9.12
C ALA A 595 -23.79 -25.89 8.71
N ILE A 596 -24.57 -26.39 9.68
CA ILE A 596 -25.60 -27.42 9.45
C ILE A 596 -26.72 -26.86 8.57
N TYR A 597 -27.18 -25.63 8.80
CA TYR A 597 -28.22 -25.00 7.99
C TYR A 597 -27.75 -24.60 6.59
N THR A 598 -26.51 -24.10 6.45
CA THR A 598 -25.91 -23.81 5.14
C THR A 598 -25.76 -25.09 4.30
N LEU A 599 -25.24 -26.18 4.88
CA LEU A 599 -25.13 -27.46 4.17
C LEU A 599 -26.50 -28.10 3.87
N TYR A 600 -27.51 -27.87 4.70
CA TYR A 600 -28.88 -28.26 4.40
C TYR A 600 -29.46 -27.47 3.21
N GLY A 601 -29.29 -26.15 3.19
CA GLY A 601 -29.70 -25.29 2.07
C GLY A 601 -29.02 -25.65 0.75
N ARG A 602 -27.78 -26.14 0.78
CA ARG A 602 -27.05 -26.66 -0.40
C ARG A 602 -27.36 -28.14 -0.74
N ASN A 603 -28.37 -28.76 -0.12
CA ASN A 603 -28.73 -30.17 -0.28
C ASN A 603 -27.58 -31.16 -0.01
N ALA A 604 -26.57 -30.75 0.75
CA ALA A 604 -25.45 -31.59 1.17
C ALA A 604 -25.85 -32.48 2.36
N VAL A 605 -26.49 -31.87 3.36
CA VAL A 605 -27.08 -32.56 4.51
C VAL A 605 -28.55 -32.84 4.21
N GLN A 606 -29.00 -34.08 4.42
CA GLN A 606 -30.39 -34.48 4.23
C GLN A 606 -31.20 -34.34 5.53
N TRP A 607 -32.49 -33.97 5.40
CA TRP A 607 -33.43 -33.96 6.53
C TRP A 607 -33.86 -35.39 6.88
N ASN A 608 -33.43 -35.88 8.04
CA ASN A 608 -33.78 -37.24 8.51
C ASN A 608 -34.78 -37.15 9.68
N ASN A 609 -36.06 -36.92 9.38
CA ASN A 609 -37.15 -36.77 10.35
C ASN A 609 -36.92 -35.68 11.44
N GLY A 610 -36.10 -34.68 11.09
CA GLY A 610 -35.69 -33.57 11.95
C GLY A 610 -34.40 -33.79 12.74
N TYR A 611 -33.73 -34.94 12.62
CA TYR A 611 -32.49 -35.25 13.32
C TYR A 611 -31.27 -35.12 12.40
N PHE A 612 -30.21 -34.47 12.89
CA PHE A 612 -28.91 -34.35 12.25
C PHE A 612 -27.88 -35.36 12.79
N ARG A 613 -28.02 -35.81 14.04
CA ARG A 613 -27.08 -36.70 14.78
C ARG A 613 -25.66 -36.12 14.88
N PRO A 614 -25.44 -35.01 15.59
CA PRO A 614 -24.19 -34.25 15.56
C PRO A 614 -22.95 -35.03 16.02
N ASP A 615 -23.08 -35.93 17.01
CA ASP A 615 -21.96 -36.67 17.60
C ASP A 615 -21.65 -38.01 16.91
N ALA A 616 -22.48 -38.47 15.98
CA ALA A 616 -22.19 -39.70 15.25
C ALA A 616 -20.99 -39.51 14.30
N THR A 617 -20.15 -40.53 14.18
CA THR A 617 -18.98 -40.55 13.29
C THR A 617 -19.39 -40.57 11.81
N ILE A 618 -18.67 -39.85 10.96
CA ILE A 618 -18.97 -39.78 9.52
C ILE A 618 -18.16 -40.79 8.70
N THR A 619 -18.76 -41.40 7.67
CA THR A 619 -18.09 -42.30 6.72
C THR A 619 -17.54 -41.54 5.52
N LYS A 620 -16.61 -42.14 4.77
CA LYS A 620 -16.05 -41.55 3.55
C LYS A 620 -17.13 -41.24 2.51
N GLY A 621 -18.04 -42.18 2.22
CA GLY A 621 -19.14 -41.97 1.27
C GLY A 621 -20.02 -40.77 1.61
N GLU A 622 -20.34 -40.59 2.90
CA GLU A 622 -21.16 -39.47 3.34
C GLU A 622 -20.41 -38.13 3.26
N ALA A 623 -19.16 -38.08 3.74
CA ALA A 623 -18.33 -36.87 3.68
C ALA A 623 -18.12 -36.39 2.23
N VAL A 624 -17.91 -37.32 1.29
CA VAL A 624 -17.78 -37.02 -0.14
C VAL A 624 -19.07 -36.41 -0.70
N ARG A 625 -20.23 -37.01 -0.44
CA ARG A 625 -21.52 -36.43 -0.86
C ARG A 625 -21.69 -35.00 -0.33
N TRP A 626 -21.37 -34.78 0.95
CA TRP A 626 -21.53 -33.46 1.56
C TRP A 626 -20.62 -32.42 0.89
N ILE A 627 -19.37 -32.77 0.62
CA ILE A 627 -18.41 -31.90 -0.07
C ILE A 627 -18.88 -31.62 -1.50
N LEU A 628 -19.13 -32.65 -2.32
CA LEU A 628 -19.54 -32.45 -3.71
C LEU A 628 -20.79 -31.56 -3.83
N ARG A 629 -21.79 -31.72 -2.96
CA ARG A 629 -22.97 -30.86 -2.94
C ARG A 629 -22.69 -29.45 -2.45
N SER A 630 -21.87 -29.30 -1.41
CA SER A 630 -21.53 -27.98 -0.84
C SER A 630 -20.72 -27.09 -1.79
N PHE A 631 -19.94 -27.71 -2.68
CA PHE A 631 -19.15 -27.04 -3.72
C PHE A 631 -19.87 -27.05 -5.10
N ASN A 632 -21.17 -27.40 -5.13
CA ASN A 632 -22.02 -27.45 -6.34
C ASN A 632 -21.44 -28.32 -7.49
N ILE A 633 -20.73 -29.39 -7.16
CA ILE A 633 -20.14 -30.31 -8.12
C ILE A 633 -21.21 -31.28 -8.65
N GLY A 634 -21.51 -31.15 -9.95
CA GLY A 634 -22.40 -32.03 -10.68
C GLY A 634 -21.82 -33.43 -10.91
N TYR A 635 -22.70 -34.42 -11.09
CA TYR A 635 -22.28 -35.79 -11.40
C TYR A 635 -21.59 -35.88 -12.76
N GLN A 636 -20.43 -36.54 -12.78
CA GLN A 636 -19.71 -36.83 -14.02
C GLN A 636 -20.25 -38.11 -14.67
N LYS A 637 -20.48 -38.07 -15.99
CA LYS A 637 -20.94 -39.24 -16.76
C LYS A 637 -19.74 -40.12 -17.14
N LYS A 638 -19.81 -41.42 -16.83
CA LYS A 638 -18.80 -42.47 -17.06
C LYS A 638 -17.50 -42.30 -16.25
N GLY A 639 -17.27 -43.22 -15.32
CA GLY A 639 -15.93 -43.45 -14.78
C GLY A 639 -15.07 -44.22 -15.79
N LEU A 640 -13.79 -43.87 -15.90
CA LEU A 640 -12.81 -44.50 -16.81
C LEU A 640 -12.26 -45.85 -16.27
N PHE A 641 -12.57 -46.19 -15.01
CA PHE A 641 -12.01 -47.33 -14.28
C PHE A 641 -13.06 -48.02 -13.42
N THR A 642 -12.90 -49.32 -13.16
CA THR A 642 -13.70 -50.08 -12.18
C THR A 642 -13.11 -49.96 -10.78
N ILE A 643 -13.94 -49.67 -9.78
CA ILE A 643 -13.54 -49.56 -8.37
C ILE A 643 -13.88 -50.88 -7.68
N SER A 644 -12.87 -51.58 -7.14
CA SER A 644 -12.97 -52.97 -6.68
C SER A 644 -13.92 -53.20 -5.50
N ASP A 645 -14.15 -52.18 -4.66
CA ASP A 645 -14.95 -52.27 -3.43
C ASP A 645 -16.20 -51.38 -3.42
N LEU A 646 -16.66 -50.93 -4.59
CA LEU A 646 -17.83 -50.04 -4.72
C LEU A 646 -18.92 -50.66 -5.61
N SER A 647 -20.00 -51.15 -5.01
CA SER A 647 -21.14 -51.71 -5.76
C SER A 647 -22.06 -50.62 -6.34
N ALA A 648 -22.66 -50.90 -7.50
CA ALA A 648 -23.64 -50.00 -8.13
C ALA A 648 -24.92 -49.75 -7.28
N SER A 649 -25.17 -50.58 -6.28
CA SER A 649 -26.26 -50.44 -5.30
C SER A 649 -25.87 -49.65 -4.04
N HIS A 650 -24.60 -49.23 -3.90
CA HIS A 650 -24.13 -48.49 -2.73
C HIS A 650 -24.77 -47.10 -2.64
N ALA A 651 -25.18 -46.69 -1.44
CA ALA A 651 -25.93 -45.45 -1.22
C ALA A 651 -25.21 -44.18 -1.70
N TYR A 652 -23.88 -44.22 -1.82
CA TYR A 652 -23.02 -43.11 -2.28
C TYR A 652 -22.32 -43.39 -3.61
N TYR A 653 -22.78 -44.39 -4.39
CA TYR A 653 -22.12 -44.83 -5.63
C TYR A 653 -21.81 -43.68 -6.61
N GLN A 654 -22.79 -42.82 -6.89
CA GLN A 654 -22.65 -41.72 -7.86
C GLN A 654 -21.69 -40.63 -7.37
N ASP A 655 -21.73 -40.31 -6.07
CA ASP A 655 -20.86 -39.31 -5.45
C ASP A 655 -19.40 -39.80 -5.43
N LEU A 656 -19.16 -41.04 -5.00
CA LEU A 656 -17.82 -41.63 -4.93
C LEU A 656 -17.22 -41.85 -6.33
N SER A 657 -18.01 -42.33 -7.29
CA SER A 657 -17.57 -42.46 -8.69
C SER A 657 -17.20 -41.10 -9.29
N THR A 658 -17.93 -40.05 -8.95
CA THR A 658 -17.62 -38.67 -9.36
C THR A 658 -16.30 -38.20 -8.75
N ALA A 659 -16.12 -38.38 -7.44
CA ALA A 659 -14.89 -37.96 -6.74
C ALA A 659 -13.63 -38.67 -7.27
N VAL A 660 -13.71 -39.97 -7.58
CA VAL A 660 -12.59 -40.71 -8.21
C VAL A 660 -12.34 -40.22 -9.64
N THR A 661 -13.39 -40.01 -10.44
CA THR A 661 -13.27 -39.51 -11.83
C THR A 661 -12.63 -38.12 -11.89
N MET A 662 -12.89 -37.28 -10.88
CA MET A 662 -12.31 -35.93 -10.76
C MET A 662 -10.95 -35.90 -10.05
N GLY A 663 -10.41 -37.05 -9.62
CA GLY A 663 -9.13 -37.11 -8.92
C GLY A 663 -9.15 -36.56 -7.49
N ILE A 664 -10.33 -36.35 -6.90
CA ILE A 664 -10.53 -35.91 -5.51
C ILE A 664 -10.27 -37.07 -4.52
N ILE A 665 -10.40 -38.33 -4.99
CA ILE A 665 -10.03 -39.53 -4.23
C ILE A 665 -9.21 -40.46 -5.12
N HIS A 666 -8.12 -40.97 -4.56
CA HIS A 666 -7.24 -41.95 -5.20
C HIS A 666 -7.49 -43.36 -4.62
N PRO A 667 -7.76 -44.38 -5.47
CA PRO A 667 -7.79 -45.78 -5.05
C PRO A 667 -6.42 -46.28 -4.55
N ASP A 668 -6.43 -47.35 -3.76
CA ASP A 668 -5.20 -48.04 -3.35
C ASP A 668 -4.61 -48.94 -4.46
N ARG A 669 -3.50 -49.63 -4.16
CA ARG A 669 -2.81 -50.54 -5.11
C ARG A 669 -3.65 -51.74 -5.60
N LEU A 670 -4.89 -51.90 -5.12
CA LEU A 670 -5.85 -52.94 -5.51
C LEU A 670 -7.20 -52.33 -5.97
N ASP A 671 -7.19 -51.06 -6.39
CA ASP A 671 -8.33 -50.29 -6.88
C ASP A 671 -9.49 -50.11 -5.86
N ARG A 672 -9.17 -50.09 -4.56
CA ARG A 672 -10.15 -49.93 -3.46
C ARG A 672 -10.16 -48.50 -2.91
N ILE A 673 -11.34 -48.01 -2.54
CA ILE A 673 -11.53 -46.66 -1.96
C ILE A 673 -12.08 -46.66 -0.53
N TYR A 674 -12.55 -47.79 -0.01
CA TYR A 674 -13.10 -47.98 1.34
C TYR A 674 -14.28 -47.04 1.65
N PRO A 675 -15.44 -47.22 1.00
CA PRO A 675 -16.55 -46.27 1.05
C PRO A 675 -17.14 -46.06 2.45
N ASP A 676 -17.21 -47.13 3.25
CA ASP A 676 -17.79 -47.10 4.60
C ASP A 676 -16.76 -46.87 5.72
N LYS A 677 -15.49 -46.61 5.37
CA LYS A 677 -14.46 -46.28 6.36
C LYS A 677 -14.86 -45.01 7.13
N VAL A 678 -14.82 -45.07 8.46
CA VAL A 678 -14.93 -43.89 9.32
C VAL A 678 -13.78 -42.93 9.03
N MET A 679 -14.10 -41.66 8.80
CA MET A 679 -13.14 -40.62 8.49
C MET A 679 -12.54 -40.03 9.76
N THR A 680 -11.23 -39.81 9.75
CA THR A 680 -10.56 -39.03 10.80
C THR A 680 -10.63 -37.53 10.49
N ARG A 681 -10.32 -36.68 11.49
CA ARG A 681 -10.19 -35.22 11.26
C ARG A 681 -9.13 -34.90 10.20
N ARG A 682 -8.04 -35.68 10.12
CA ARG A 682 -7.04 -35.60 9.03
C ARG A 682 -7.66 -35.90 7.67
N ASP A 683 -8.43 -36.99 7.55
CA ASP A 683 -8.98 -37.43 6.27
C ASP A 683 -9.95 -36.39 5.66
N ILE A 684 -10.70 -35.65 6.47
CA ILE A 684 -11.59 -34.56 6.00
C ILE A 684 -10.78 -33.37 5.46
N VAL A 685 -9.69 -32.99 6.13
CA VAL A 685 -8.83 -31.87 5.71
C VAL A 685 -8.14 -32.17 4.38
N LEU A 686 -7.61 -33.38 4.22
CA LEU A 686 -7.00 -33.81 2.96
C LEU A 686 -8.04 -33.86 1.82
N LEU A 687 -9.23 -34.42 2.08
CA LEU A 687 -10.31 -34.47 1.08
C LEU A 687 -10.77 -33.07 0.63
N LEU A 688 -10.76 -32.07 1.52
CA LEU A 688 -11.05 -30.68 1.16
C LEU A 688 -9.90 -30.01 0.40
N ASN A 689 -8.64 -30.27 0.76
CA ASN A 689 -7.47 -29.84 -0.03
C ASN A 689 -7.57 -30.37 -1.46
N ASP A 690 -7.85 -31.66 -1.63
CA ASP A 690 -7.91 -32.31 -2.94
C ASP A 690 -9.11 -31.81 -3.76
N THR A 691 -10.23 -31.48 -3.11
CA THR A 691 -11.38 -30.81 -3.73
C THR A 691 -11.04 -29.39 -4.20
N LEU A 692 -10.39 -28.58 -3.38
CA LEU A 692 -9.97 -27.21 -3.74
C LEU A 692 -8.99 -27.23 -4.92
N ASN A 693 -8.00 -28.12 -4.88
CA ASN A 693 -7.04 -28.32 -5.97
C ASN A 693 -7.73 -28.76 -7.27
N CYS A 694 -8.69 -29.68 -7.21
CA CYS A 694 -9.50 -30.09 -8.36
C CYS A 694 -10.30 -28.93 -8.98
N LEU A 695 -10.74 -27.96 -8.17
CA LEU A 695 -11.46 -26.77 -8.62
C LEU A 695 -10.54 -25.63 -9.06
N GLY A 696 -9.21 -25.81 -9.02
CA GLY A 696 -8.23 -24.78 -9.33
C GLY A 696 -8.12 -23.67 -8.28
N ILE A 697 -8.63 -23.89 -7.06
CA ILE A 697 -8.62 -22.94 -5.96
C ILE A 697 -7.39 -23.23 -5.07
N PRO A 698 -6.34 -22.38 -5.07
CA PRO A 698 -5.12 -22.66 -4.32
C PRO A 698 -5.31 -22.43 -2.81
N ILE A 699 -4.72 -23.30 -1.99
CA ILE A 699 -4.63 -23.08 -0.54
C ILE A 699 -3.50 -22.11 -0.20
N PHE A 700 -3.71 -21.23 0.79
CA PHE A 700 -2.70 -20.27 1.22
C PHE A 700 -1.58 -20.94 2.02
N SER A 701 -0.32 -20.81 1.57
CA SER A 701 0.85 -21.32 2.29
C SER A 701 1.01 -20.64 3.65
N SER A 702 1.19 -21.42 4.72
CA SER A 702 1.36 -20.93 6.10
C SER A 702 2.55 -21.63 6.79
N SER A 703 3.20 -20.94 7.74
CA SER A 703 4.34 -21.50 8.49
C SER A 703 3.92 -22.75 9.27
N THR A 704 4.73 -23.81 9.20
CA THR A 704 4.49 -25.05 9.96
C THR A 704 4.75 -24.89 11.45
N GLU A 705 5.37 -23.79 11.90
CA GLU A 705 5.60 -23.46 13.32
C GLU A 705 4.28 -23.33 14.11
N ILE A 706 3.15 -23.05 13.44
CA ILE A 706 1.83 -23.05 14.10
C ILE A 706 1.51 -24.43 14.73
N LEU A 707 2.07 -25.51 14.17
CA LEU A 707 1.94 -26.87 14.69
C LEU A 707 2.64 -27.04 16.05
N ASP A 708 3.63 -26.21 16.38
CA ASP A 708 4.42 -26.32 17.61
C ASP A 708 3.63 -25.87 18.85
N SER A 709 2.51 -25.18 18.62
CA SER A 709 1.53 -24.89 19.66
C SER A 709 0.74 -26.11 20.12
N PHE A 710 0.85 -27.26 19.43
CA PHE A 710 0.08 -28.48 19.72
C PHE A 710 0.94 -29.64 20.26
N THR A 711 0.39 -30.35 21.25
CA THR A 711 1.09 -31.42 21.99
C THR A 711 1.24 -32.72 21.20
N ASP A 712 0.35 -32.97 20.24
CA ASP A 712 0.38 -34.13 19.34
C ASP A 712 0.95 -33.81 17.94
N ARG A 713 1.73 -32.72 17.79
CA ARG A 713 2.35 -32.33 16.50
C ARG A 713 3.15 -33.45 15.82
N GLY A 714 3.72 -34.37 16.61
CA GLY A 714 4.46 -35.54 16.10
C GLY A 714 3.61 -36.54 15.33
N GLN A 715 2.28 -36.42 15.36
CA GLN A 715 1.35 -37.19 14.52
C GLN A 715 1.16 -36.57 13.12
N VAL A 716 1.68 -35.37 12.86
CA VAL A 716 1.63 -34.69 11.56
C VAL A 716 2.85 -35.14 10.74
N THR A 717 2.62 -35.68 9.56
CA THR A 717 3.71 -36.08 8.66
C THR A 717 4.36 -34.85 7.99
N SER A 718 5.66 -34.91 7.69
CA SER A 718 6.37 -33.80 7.02
C SER A 718 5.83 -33.47 5.62
N SER A 719 5.12 -34.40 4.98
CA SER A 719 4.41 -34.18 3.72
C SER A 719 3.11 -33.38 3.87
N GLU A 720 2.45 -33.45 5.03
CA GLU A 720 1.11 -32.88 5.27
C GLU A 720 1.14 -31.61 6.12
N SER A 721 2.27 -31.34 6.79
CA SER A 721 2.45 -30.22 7.73
C SER A 721 2.00 -28.87 7.17
N HIS A 722 2.29 -28.58 5.91
CA HIS A 722 1.90 -27.33 5.24
C HIS A 722 0.38 -27.22 5.00
N ILE A 723 -0.30 -28.32 4.66
CA ILE A 723 -1.76 -28.37 4.47
C ILE A 723 -2.44 -28.18 5.83
N ILE A 724 -2.03 -28.95 6.84
CA ILE A 724 -2.57 -28.86 8.20
C ILE A 724 -2.34 -27.46 8.79
N ALA A 725 -1.13 -26.89 8.63
CA ALA A 725 -0.82 -25.53 9.06
C ALA A 725 -1.69 -24.47 8.37
N SER A 726 -1.92 -24.58 7.06
CA SER A 726 -2.82 -23.71 6.31
C SER A 726 -4.25 -23.75 6.87
N PHE A 727 -4.80 -24.94 7.08
CA PHE A 727 -6.16 -25.10 7.61
C PHE A 727 -6.32 -24.64 9.07
N ILE A 728 -5.24 -24.64 9.87
CA ILE A 728 -5.24 -24.03 11.22
C ILE A 728 -5.18 -22.51 11.13
N ASN A 729 -4.26 -21.98 10.31
CA ASN A 729 -4.01 -20.53 10.20
C ASN A 729 -5.21 -19.78 9.59
N THR A 730 -5.94 -20.41 8.67
CA THR A 730 -7.21 -19.91 8.11
C THR A 730 -8.41 -20.08 9.05
N GLY A 731 -8.23 -20.71 10.22
CA GLY A 731 -9.29 -20.97 11.20
C GLY A 731 -10.31 -22.05 10.78
N ILE A 732 -10.07 -22.77 9.68
CA ILE A 732 -10.93 -23.84 9.18
C ILE A 732 -10.97 -24.99 10.21
N ILE A 733 -9.80 -25.42 10.69
CA ILE A 733 -9.66 -26.35 11.82
C ILE A 733 -9.04 -25.66 13.03
N SER A 734 -9.37 -26.15 14.22
CA SER A 734 -8.79 -25.70 15.50
C SER A 734 -8.49 -26.88 16.41
N GLY A 735 -7.60 -26.68 17.39
CA GLY A 735 -7.26 -27.70 18.37
C GLY A 735 -8.38 -28.00 19.36
N LYS A 736 -8.38 -29.23 19.87
CA LYS A 736 -9.17 -29.71 21.01
C LYS A 736 -8.43 -29.43 22.34
N GLN A 737 -9.10 -29.77 23.44
CA GLN A 737 -8.59 -29.66 24.81
C GLN A 737 -7.18 -30.27 24.97
N GLY A 738 -6.34 -29.68 25.82
CA GLY A 738 -4.95 -30.10 25.99
C GLY A 738 -4.02 -29.67 24.83
N LYS A 739 -4.45 -28.71 24.01
CA LYS A 739 -3.77 -28.27 22.78
C LYS A 739 -3.46 -29.45 21.84
N ARG A 740 -4.44 -30.31 21.60
CA ARG A 740 -4.31 -31.46 20.68
C ARG A 740 -5.00 -31.16 19.35
N LEU A 741 -4.36 -31.43 18.22
CA LEU A 741 -5.01 -31.39 16.91
C LEU A 741 -6.01 -32.54 16.73
N ALA A 742 -5.75 -33.67 17.41
CA ALA A 742 -6.62 -34.85 17.40
C ALA A 742 -6.87 -35.35 15.95
N LEU A 743 -5.82 -35.36 15.14
CA LEU A 743 -5.90 -35.65 13.70
C LEU A 743 -6.29 -37.11 13.38
N GLN A 744 -5.89 -38.04 14.25
CA GLN A 744 -6.19 -39.47 14.13
C GLN A 744 -7.52 -39.85 14.81
N ASP A 745 -8.16 -38.93 15.53
CA ASP A 745 -9.47 -39.15 16.13
C ASP A 745 -10.54 -39.24 15.03
N ALA A 746 -11.54 -40.12 15.21
CA ALA A 746 -12.71 -40.21 14.36
C ALA A 746 -13.49 -38.87 14.40
N ALA A 747 -13.85 -38.35 13.23
CA ALA A 747 -14.55 -37.08 13.11
C ALA A 747 -16.07 -37.25 13.26
N THR A 748 -16.71 -36.36 14.02
CA THR A 748 -18.17 -36.33 14.09
C THR A 748 -18.79 -35.59 12.90
N ARG A 749 -20.08 -35.84 12.67
CA ARG A 749 -20.88 -35.14 11.66
C ARG A 749 -20.91 -33.62 11.87
N ALA A 750 -21.01 -33.15 13.12
CA ALA A 750 -20.93 -31.72 13.43
C ALA A 750 -19.55 -31.12 13.12
N GLU A 751 -18.46 -31.85 13.42
CA GLU A 751 -17.11 -31.42 13.06
C GLU A 751 -16.95 -31.33 11.53
N CYS A 752 -17.39 -32.34 10.79
CA CYS A 752 -17.32 -32.33 9.33
C CYS A 752 -18.09 -31.15 8.72
N ALA A 753 -19.34 -30.93 9.16
CA ALA A 753 -20.15 -29.81 8.67
C ALA A 753 -19.48 -28.45 8.92
N ALA A 754 -18.94 -28.23 10.12
CA ALA A 754 -18.27 -26.98 10.47
C ALA A 754 -16.99 -26.73 9.66
N ILE A 755 -16.19 -27.77 9.40
CA ILE A 755 -14.96 -27.68 8.61
C ILE A 755 -15.29 -27.33 7.15
N ILE A 756 -16.29 -28.00 6.55
CA ILE A 756 -16.76 -27.69 5.19
C ILE A 756 -17.28 -26.25 5.12
N TYR A 757 -18.18 -25.84 6.03
CA TYR A 757 -18.76 -24.49 6.05
C TYR A 757 -17.69 -23.39 6.17
N ARG A 758 -16.71 -23.54 7.06
CA ARG A 758 -15.60 -22.58 7.21
C ARG A 758 -14.75 -22.49 5.95
N THR A 759 -14.55 -23.60 5.26
CA THR A 759 -13.85 -23.63 3.96
C THR A 759 -14.62 -22.80 2.93
N LEU A 760 -15.94 -23.03 2.77
CA LEU A 760 -16.78 -22.27 1.85
C LEU A 760 -16.78 -20.78 2.17
N LYS A 761 -16.92 -20.42 3.45
CA LYS A 761 -16.94 -19.03 3.93
C LYS A 761 -15.59 -18.33 3.70
N TYR A 762 -14.48 -19.02 3.95
CA TYR A 762 -13.14 -18.45 3.77
C TYR A 762 -12.80 -18.20 2.29
N TYR A 763 -13.17 -19.12 1.40
CA TYR A 763 -12.91 -19.00 -0.04
C TYR A 763 -14.05 -18.30 -0.83
N GLY A 764 -15.08 -17.76 -0.16
CA GLY A 764 -16.17 -17.01 -0.81
C GLY A 764 -17.06 -17.87 -1.73
N ILE A 765 -17.21 -19.16 -1.44
CA ILE A 765 -17.92 -20.13 -2.30
C ILE A 765 -19.42 -20.11 -1.94
N ASN A 766 -20.23 -19.67 -2.91
CA ASN A 766 -21.69 -19.53 -2.83
C ASN A 766 -22.44 -20.77 -3.33
#